data_AF-A0A354PIS7-F1
#
_entry.id   AF-A0A354PIS7-F1
#
_cell.length_a   1.000
_cell.length_b   1.000
_cell.length_c   1.000
_cell.angle_alpha   90.00
_cell.angle_beta   90.00
_cell.angle_gamma   90.00
#
_symmetry.space_group_name_H-M   'P 1'
#
loop_
_entity.id
_entity.type
_entity.pdbx_description
1 polymer ?
#
loop_
_entity_poly.entity_id
_entity_poly.type
_entity_poly.pdbx_seq_one_letter_code
_entity_poly.pdbx_strand_id
1 'polypeptide(L)'
;MIELQNLEFHAAHACNLYCPQCSHYSNFHAGGIVSMEEAHANFDAWTGRLAPRRLAILGGEPTLNPSLVQIVKMAREAFPNAEGLLVTNGFFLDRHPSLPQALIDNRFRMDVSQHGRTPVYMKRFREVHYEYDPLTDKPARVWTDDTEIHYQYEPRGLLASVSSVKEFGDTLTTSDTTTYSYNAVGLISEQTLPGGYSTLTEYDVLHRPIYHEHRDPLEELLASYYYVRDAKGRITEVFNDLPRATVESAIAAETEDQLDRTEYQYDALDRILSEMHFAAEQSQPHHQVDYIWDLVGNLHEKTVTSSGDVERSQFSYNERDELVDEVFTLNDQHQWTGEFDYDLQGNMTRSERGDVTIDYVYDVRNRLASATNTQGTEVTVADYEYDHDGLMVRRSETVDQTTATEFLIRDPLSPYGYSRVLEKRTEGGVLLASFVHGHEPIAEIGENSRHLLLSDKHSGVRDIVDLSDDSVEHVAYDAFGTLLTDPPSISSEHLYRTEPFDPVSGQYYLRARHYSPHLAAFSQQDPFAGFIENPISLHRYQYADRDPVQKHDPTGLFGVSVSLGTLSIAGGHLAKAYSDFQQGDRIVGMHMANLVQYSMILNRMVSAIEEQVTIPYLSRSRMYWNGVLRPRLIANKGKLSPTLIRLRIFAGEFTNAINAAGAGIPVKMNGFPNFTGHLYRNVPRGVIFRSQVVTFIHYTGSYNGDELRTMRKIRRVTGLTNRWAPSRTVVHHHEVIGIMMLVKQDSHRVSHAGGVFYWKLATGKDYIPPFRR
;
A
#
# COMPACT_ATOMS: atom_id res chain seq x y z
N MET A 1 8.84 -49.66 10.53
CA MET A 1 8.87 -48.22 10.83
C MET A 1 7.48 -47.72 11.18
N ILE A 2 7.39 -46.65 11.98
CA ILE A 2 6.14 -45.96 12.32
C ILE A 2 5.99 -44.78 11.36
N GLU A 3 4.90 -44.76 10.59
CA GLU A 3 4.59 -43.65 9.71
C GLU A 3 4.09 -42.45 10.50
N LEU A 4 4.60 -41.26 10.18
CA LEU A 4 4.26 -40.00 10.82
C LEU A 4 3.92 -38.96 9.76
N GLN A 5 2.90 -38.12 10.01
CA GLN A 5 2.60 -37.02 9.11
C GLN A 5 3.68 -35.94 9.17
N ASN A 6 4.06 -35.53 10.38
CA ASN A 6 5.09 -34.52 10.60
C ASN A 6 6.04 -35.00 11.70
N LEU A 7 7.33 -34.75 11.49
CA LEU A 7 8.36 -34.75 12.51
C LEU A 7 8.96 -33.35 12.50
N GLU A 8 9.12 -32.74 13.67
CA GLU A 8 9.84 -31.47 13.76
C GLU A 8 11.14 -31.64 14.55
N PHE A 9 12.09 -30.75 14.38
CA PHE A 9 13.37 -30.76 15.05
C PHE A 9 13.74 -29.33 15.43
N HIS A 10 14.00 -29.09 16.72
CA HIS A 10 14.36 -27.77 17.19
C HIS A 10 15.88 -27.56 17.08
N ALA A 11 16.34 -26.80 16.10
CA ALA A 11 17.76 -26.47 15.94
C ALA A 11 18.25 -25.41 16.95
N ALA A 12 17.34 -24.60 17.50
CA ALA A 12 17.67 -23.60 18.51
C ALA A 12 16.56 -23.48 19.56
N HIS A 13 16.94 -23.20 20.81
CA HIS A 13 16.00 -22.90 21.89
C HIS A 13 15.85 -21.39 22.11
N ALA A 14 16.94 -20.64 21.88
CA ALA A 14 16.92 -19.18 21.88
C ALA A 14 16.29 -18.61 20.61
N CYS A 15 15.67 -17.43 20.74
CA CYS A 15 15.16 -16.62 19.64
C CYS A 15 15.66 -15.17 19.83
N ASN A 16 15.93 -14.48 18.74
CA ASN A 16 16.21 -13.03 18.71
C ASN A 16 14.95 -12.16 18.78
N LEU A 17 13.76 -12.78 18.77
CA LEU A 17 12.46 -12.13 18.86
C LEU A 17 11.72 -12.61 20.11
N TYR A 18 10.98 -11.70 20.74
CA TYR A 18 10.07 -12.01 21.84
C TYR A 18 8.63 -11.81 21.35
N CYS A 19 7.93 -12.89 21.03
CA CYS A 19 6.61 -12.82 20.42
C CYS A 19 5.55 -13.20 21.47
N PRO A 20 4.51 -12.36 21.72
CA PRO A 20 3.52 -12.62 22.77
C PRO A 20 2.75 -13.93 22.63
N GLN A 21 2.68 -14.50 21.41
CA GLN A 21 1.99 -15.75 21.10
C GLN A 21 2.94 -16.89 20.69
N CYS A 22 4.26 -16.72 20.85
CA CYS A 22 5.19 -17.79 20.51
C CYS A 22 5.04 -18.97 21.48
N SER A 23 4.86 -20.16 20.89
CA SER A 23 4.74 -21.44 21.59
C SER A 23 6.09 -22.17 21.74
N HIS A 24 7.19 -21.59 21.23
CA HIS A 24 8.52 -22.16 21.35
C HIS A 24 9.19 -21.83 22.69
N TYR A 25 10.23 -22.62 23.02
CA TYR A 25 10.95 -22.59 24.29
C TYR A 25 11.57 -21.22 24.66
N SER A 26 11.79 -20.34 23.69
CA SER A 26 12.34 -18.99 23.89
C SER A 26 11.49 -18.13 24.84
N ASN A 27 10.16 -18.30 24.82
CA ASN A 27 9.24 -17.60 25.72
C ASN A 27 9.25 -18.14 27.16
N PHE A 28 9.90 -19.29 27.40
CA PHE A 28 10.05 -19.91 28.71
C PHE A 28 11.47 -19.77 29.27
N HIS A 29 12.23 -18.77 28.80
CA HIS A 29 13.62 -18.51 29.20
C HIS A 29 14.61 -19.67 28.97
N ALA A 30 14.27 -20.61 28.09
CA ALA A 30 15.22 -21.62 27.65
C ALA A 30 16.16 -21.00 26.61
N GLY A 31 17.41 -20.74 27.01
CA GLY A 31 18.47 -20.30 26.12
C GLY A 31 19.25 -21.47 25.51
N GLY A 32 20.00 -21.18 24.44
CA GLY A 32 20.95 -22.12 23.84
C GLY A 32 20.61 -22.55 22.40
N ILE A 33 21.63 -23.12 21.76
CA ILE A 33 21.58 -23.76 20.45
C ILE A 33 21.79 -25.26 20.61
N VAL A 34 21.28 -26.06 19.68
CA VAL A 34 21.50 -27.52 19.70
C VAL A 34 22.85 -27.82 19.08
N SER A 35 23.71 -28.55 19.80
CA SER A 35 25.03 -28.94 19.29
C SER A 35 24.90 -30.05 18.24
N MET A 36 25.94 -30.27 17.44
CA MET A 36 25.96 -31.38 16.48
C MET A 36 25.90 -32.75 17.16
N GLU A 37 26.51 -32.90 18.34
CA GLU A 37 26.44 -34.14 19.13
C GLU A 37 25.00 -34.40 19.60
N GLU A 38 24.31 -33.37 20.08
CA GLU A 38 22.91 -33.46 20.46
C GLU A 38 22.02 -33.75 19.24
N ALA A 39 22.28 -33.13 18.10
CA ALA A 39 21.54 -33.39 16.86
C ALA A 39 21.69 -34.85 16.42
N HIS A 40 22.93 -35.37 16.37
CA HIS A 40 23.22 -36.77 16.07
C HIS A 40 22.49 -37.71 17.02
N ALA A 41 22.63 -37.52 18.34
CA ALA A 41 21.98 -38.36 19.33
C ALA A 41 20.44 -38.37 19.18
N ASN A 42 19.84 -37.24 18.81
CA ASN A 42 18.42 -37.16 18.54
C ASN A 42 18.03 -37.90 17.26
N PHE A 43 18.71 -37.66 16.14
CA PHE A 43 18.39 -38.32 14.87
C PHE A 43 18.65 -39.83 14.90
N ASP A 44 19.76 -40.28 15.49
CA ASP A 44 20.10 -41.71 15.62
C ASP A 44 19.06 -42.48 16.44
N ALA A 45 18.46 -41.83 17.45
CA ALA A 45 17.41 -42.44 18.25
C ALA A 45 16.15 -42.78 17.44
N TRP A 46 15.92 -42.13 16.29
CA TRP A 46 14.70 -42.26 15.49
C TRP A 46 14.92 -42.85 14.10
N THR A 47 16.15 -42.79 13.58
CA THR A 47 16.52 -43.32 12.27
C THR A 47 16.23 -44.82 12.19
N GLY A 48 15.60 -45.25 11.09
CA GLY A 48 15.15 -46.64 10.90
C GLY A 48 13.94 -47.06 11.77
N ARG A 49 13.44 -46.18 12.66
CA ARG A 49 12.26 -46.42 13.49
C ARG A 49 11.06 -45.61 13.03
N LEU A 50 11.26 -44.37 12.59
CA LEU A 50 10.22 -43.47 12.09
C LEU A 50 10.31 -43.27 10.57
N ALA A 51 9.16 -43.06 9.94
CA ALA A 51 9.02 -42.70 8.53
C ALA A 51 8.12 -41.45 8.41
N PRO A 52 8.66 -40.24 8.63
CA PRO A 52 7.90 -39.01 8.51
C PRO A 52 7.65 -38.63 7.06
N ARG A 53 6.45 -38.15 6.75
CA ARG A 53 6.12 -37.54 5.46
C ARG A 53 6.74 -36.15 5.34
N ARG A 54 6.71 -35.35 6.41
CA ARG A 54 7.35 -34.02 6.48
C ARG A 54 8.33 -33.96 7.64
N LEU A 55 9.48 -33.34 7.41
CA LEU A 55 10.49 -33.04 8.42
C LEU A 55 10.72 -31.52 8.49
N ALA A 56 10.33 -30.91 9.60
CA ALA A 56 10.46 -29.47 9.81
C ALA A 56 11.61 -29.14 10.79
N ILE A 57 12.63 -28.41 10.34
CA ILE A 57 13.67 -27.83 11.18
C ILE A 57 13.19 -26.43 11.60
N LEU A 58 13.05 -26.22 12.90
CA LEU A 58 12.55 -24.97 13.49
C LEU A 58 13.13 -24.76 14.89
N GLY A 59 12.51 -23.91 15.73
CA GLY A 59 12.99 -23.60 17.07
C GLY A 59 12.64 -22.17 17.47
N GLY A 60 13.42 -21.59 18.38
CA GLY A 60 13.34 -20.16 18.65
C GLY A 60 13.71 -19.35 17.40
N GLU A 61 14.99 -19.31 17.02
CA GLU A 61 15.43 -18.90 15.69
C GLU A 61 16.54 -19.84 15.19
N PRO A 62 16.27 -20.73 14.22
CA PRO A 62 17.25 -21.71 13.74
C PRO A 62 18.53 -21.11 13.18
N THR A 63 18.48 -19.93 12.55
CA THR A 63 19.67 -19.29 11.97
C THR A 63 20.67 -18.80 13.02
N LEU A 64 20.29 -18.76 14.30
CA LEU A 64 21.25 -18.58 15.40
C LEU A 64 22.20 -19.78 15.58
N ASN A 65 21.84 -20.97 15.09
CA ASN A 65 22.68 -22.15 15.19
C ASN A 65 23.76 -22.15 14.11
N PRO A 66 25.06 -22.01 14.45
CA PRO A 66 26.15 -22.00 13.48
C PRO A 66 26.30 -23.33 12.72
N SER A 67 25.71 -24.42 13.21
CA SER A 67 25.73 -25.75 12.59
C SER A 67 24.47 -26.08 11.78
N LEU A 68 23.63 -25.08 11.45
CA LEU A 68 22.33 -25.29 10.79
C LEU A 68 22.46 -26.05 9.46
N VAL A 69 23.44 -25.71 8.63
CA VAL A 69 23.68 -26.39 7.34
C VAL A 69 24.01 -27.87 7.54
N GLN A 70 24.84 -28.20 8.53
CA GLN A 70 25.18 -29.59 8.85
C GLN A 70 23.97 -30.35 9.39
N ILE A 71 23.12 -29.70 10.19
CA ILE A 71 21.85 -30.27 10.69
C ILE A 71 20.90 -30.58 9.53
N VAL A 72 20.78 -29.70 8.53
CA VAL A 72 19.95 -29.95 7.32
C VAL A 72 20.42 -31.19 6.56
N LYS A 73 21.74 -31.33 6.37
CA LYS A 73 22.34 -32.50 5.71
C LYS A 73 22.07 -33.78 6.50
N MET A 74 22.31 -33.76 7.81
CA MET A 74 22.05 -34.89 8.69
C MET A 74 20.56 -35.29 8.71
N ALA A 75 19.67 -34.30 8.74
CA ALA A 75 18.23 -34.52 8.69
C ALA A 75 17.80 -35.23 7.40
N ARG A 76 18.40 -34.87 6.26
CA ARG A 76 18.17 -35.54 4.97
C ARG A 76 18.71 -36.97 4.97
N GLU A 77 19.90 -37.20 5.51
CA GLU A 77 20.48 -38.54 5.64
C GLU A 77 19.62 -39.47 6.51
N ALA A 78 19.14 -38.97 7.66
CA ALA A 78 18.28 -39.70 8.58
C ALA A 78 16.90 -40.03 7.97
N PHE A 79 16.34 -39.10 7.17
CA PHE A 79 15.00 -39.23 6.60
C PHE A 79 14.97 -38.90 5.09
N PRO A 80 15.47 -39.82 4.23
CA PRO A 80 15.68 -39.54 2.80
C PRO A 80 14.40 -39.28 2.01
N ASN A 81 13.25 -39.73 2.50
CA ASN A 81 11.97 -39.62 1.80
C ASN A 81 11.05 -38.51 2.32
N ALA A 82 11.45 -37.79 3.38
CA ALA A 82 10.62 -36.74 3.96
C ALA A 82 10.69 -35.44 3.14
N GLU A 83 9.56 -34.73 3.00
CA GLU A 83 9.51 -33.35 2.54
C GLU A 83 10.20 -32.46 3.60
N GLY A 84 11.31 -31.81 3.23
CA GLY A 84 12.07 -30.97 4.14
C GLY A 84 11.48 -29.57 4.23
N LEU A 85 11.41 -29.02 5.44
CA LEU A 85 11.00 -27.63 5.71
C LEU A 85 11.95 -26.99 6.72
N LEU A 86 12.45 -25.80 6.45
CA LEU A 86 13.13 -24.93 7.41
C LEU A 86 12.20 -23.76 7.72
N VAL A 87 11.92 -23.49 9.00
CA VAL A 87 11.11 -22.34 9.42
C VAL A 87 11.97 -21.36 10.19
N THR A 88 12.07 -20.12 9.73
CA THR A 88 12.93 -19.06 10.29
C THR A 88 12.19 -17.72 10.31
N ASN A 89 12.63 -16.77 11.12
CA ASN A 89 12.20 -15.37 11.04
C ASN A 89 12.97 -14.55 10.00
N GLY A 90 14.03 -15.11 9.39
CA GLY A 90 14.77 -14.53 8.27
C GLY A 90 15.89 -13.54 8.63
N PHE A 91 16.01 -13.07 9.87
CA PHE A 91 16.94 -11.99 10.23
C PHE A 91 18.43 -12.31 10.07
N PHE A 92 18.81 -13.58 10.25
CA PHE A 92 20.22 -13.98 10.26
C PHE A 92 20.57 -14.95 9.14
N LEU A 93 19.89 -14.85 8.00
CA LEU A 93 20.20 -15.66 6.82
C LEU A 93 21.58 -15.33 6.26
N ASP A 94 22.02 -14.08 6.38
CA ASP A 94 23.37 -13.60 6.05
C ASP A 94 24.48 -14.39 6.75
N ARG A 95 24.22 -14.90 7.96
CA ARG A 95 25.19 -15.74 8.71
C ARG A 95 25.43 -17.10 8.08
N HIS A 96 24.58 -17.53 7.14
CA HIS A 96 24.65 -18.83 6.47
C HIS A 96 24.60 -18.68 4.95
N PRO A 97 25.63 -18.12 4.30
CA PRO A 97 25.62 -17.86 2.87
C PRO A 97 25.49 -19.15 2.02
N SER A 98 25.89 -20.30 2.55
CA SER A 98 25.75 -21.60 1.88
C SER A 98 24.40 -22.30 2.12
N LEU A 99 23.52 -21.74 2.96
CA LEU A 99 22.24 -22.35 3.30
C LEU A 99 21.30 -22.48 2.09
N PRO A 100 21.14 -21.48 1.18
CA PRO A 100 20.26 -21.63 0.03
C PRO A 100 20.59 -22.86 -0.82
N GLN A 101 21.88 -23.03 -1.18
CA GLN A 101 22.33 -24.19 -1.94
C GLN A 101 22.14 -25.49 -1.14
N ALA A 102 22.45 -25.49 0.16
CA ALA A 102 22.25 -26.66 1.00
C ALA A 102 20.78 -27.08 1.10
N LEU A 103 19.83 -26.13 1.13
CA LEU A 103 18.40 -26.43 1.13
C LEU A 103 17.96 -27.06 -0.19
N ILE A 104 18.45 -26.55 -1.33
CA ILE A 104 18.17 -27.11 -2.66
C ILE A 104 18.70 -28.54 -2.76
N ASP A 105 19.99 -28.73 -2.47
CA ASP A 105 20.67 -30.04 -2.56
C ASP A 105 19.99 -31.10 -1.68
N ASN A 106 19.45 -30.66 -0.53
CA ASN A 106 18.80 -31.54 0.44
C ASN A 106 17.27 -31.52 0.33
N ARG A 107 16.66 -30.91 -0.70
CA ARG A 107 15.20 -30.87 -0.90
C ARG A 107 14.43 -30.35 0.32
N PHE A 108 14.87 -29.23 0.85
CA PHE A 108 14.18 -28.46 1.88
C PHE A 108 13.58 -27.18 1.27
N ARG A 109 12.32 -26.89 1.61
CA ARG A 109 11.73 -25.56 1.44
C ARG A 109 12.11 -24.68 2.64
N MET A 110 12.23 -23.38 2.44
CA MET A 110 12.30 -22.41 3.54
C MET A 110 10.99 -21.63 3.66
N ASP A 111 10.45 -21.54 4.87
CA ASP A 111 9.36 -20.64 5.23
C ASP A 111 9.90 -19.54 6.14
N VAL A 112 9.81 -18.29 5.67
CA VAL A 112 10.07 -17.11 6.49
C VAL A 112 8.77 -16.72 7.18
N SER A 113 8.74 -16.85 8.51
CA SER A 113 7.55 -16.65 9.32
C SER A 113 7.44 -15.21 9.82
N GLN A 114 6.28 -14.59 9.59
CA GLN A 114 5.91 -13.35 10.26
C GLN A 114 5.39 -13.67 11.68
N HIS A 115 6.21 -13.44 12.71
CA HIS A 115 5.90 -13.81 14.10
C HIS A 115 5.00 -12.80 14.84
N GLY A 116 4.53 -11.75 14.17
CA GLY A 116 3.58 -10.78 14.70
C GLY A 116 3.25 -9.66 13.71
N ARG A 117 2.14 -8.96 13.96
CA ARG A 117 1.73 -7.75 13.23
C ARG A 117 1.72 -6.50 14.12
N THR A 118 2.33 -6.58 15.31
CA THR A 118 2.38 -5.41 16.19
C THR A 118 3.26 -4.34 15.55
N PRO A 119 2.91 -3.05 15.64
CA PRO A 119 3.72 -1.98 15.07
C PRO A 119 5.18 -2.04 15.53
N VAL A 120 5.41 -2.36 16.82
CA VAL A 120 6.74 -2.52 17.42
C VAL A 120 7.55 -3.64 16.77
N TYR A 121 6.92 -4.75 16.37
CA TYR A 121 7.58 -5.85 15.67
C TYR A 121 7.93 -5.46 14.23
N MET A 122 6.98 -4.86 13.50
CA MET A 122 7.19 -4.47 12.11
C MET A 122 8.23 -3.38 11.95
N LYS A 123 8.39 -2.47 12.93
CA LYS A 123 9.43 -1.42 12.94
C LYS A 123 10.85 -1.97 12.79
N ARG A 124 11.13 -3.21 13.19
CA ARG A 124 12.46 -3.84 13.08
C ARG A 124 12.82 -4.35 11.69
N PHE A 125 11.84 -4.38 10.78
CA PHE A 125 12.01 -4.80 9.39
C PHE A 125 11.85 -3.63 8.42
N ARG A 126 11.60 -2.42 8.94
CA ARG A 126 11.46 -1.25 8.07
C ARG A 126 12.85 -0.72 7.76
N GLU A 127 13.13 -0.66 6.47
CA GLU A 127 14.24 0.07 5.89
C GLU A 127 14.11 1.59 6.16
N VAL A 128 12.86 2.06 6.31
CA VAL A 128 12.53 3.41 6.73
C VAL A 128 12.18 3.47 8.22
N HIS A 129 12.92 4.27 8.97
CA HIS A 129 12.75 4.48 10.39
C HIS A 129 11.96 5.77 10.68
N TYR A 130 11.33 5.79 11.86
CA TYR A 130 10.42 6.87 12.24
C TYR A 130 10.57 7.26 13.71
N GLU A 131 10.58 8.57 13.95
CA GLU A 131 10.33 9.20 15.23
C GLU A 131 9.03 9.99 15.11
N TYR A 132 8.25 10.03 16.19
CA TYR A 132 6.91 10.60 16.16
C TYR A 132 6.84 11.84 17.04
N ASP A 133 6.14 12.85 16.55
CA ASP A 133 5.78 14.01 17.35
C ASP A 133 4.82 13.58 18.48
N PRO A 134 5.13 13.88 19.75
CA PRO A 134 4.36 13.36 20.88
C PRO A 134 2.97 13.98 21.02
N LEU A 135 2.68 15.11 20.36
CA LEU A 135 1.40 15.80 20.43
C LEU A 135 0.45 15.35 19.31
N THR A 136 0.99 15.15 18.12
CA THR A 136 0.21 14.87 16.90
C THR A 136 0.20 13.40 16.50
N ASP A 137 1.13 12.58 17.04
CA ASP A 137 1.37 11.18 16.65
C ASP A 137 1.71 11.03 15.15
N LYS A 138 2.21 12.11 14.53
CA LYS A 138 2.69 12.13 13.14
C LYS A 138 4.21 11.92 13.10
N PRO A 139 4.77 11.40 11.99
CA PRO A 139 6.22 11.32 11.83
C PRO A 139 6.88 12.69 11.98
N ALA A 140 7.74 12.86 12.98
CA ALA A 140 8.58 14.04 13.18
C ALA A 140 9.97 13.86 12.56
N ARG A 141 10.37 12.62 12.33
CA ARG A 141 11.65 12.25 11.71
C ARG A 141 11.45 10.99 10.91
N VAL A 142 11.97 10.98 9.68
CA VAL A 142 11.98 9.83 8.77
C VAL A 142 13.39 9.65 8.27
N TRP A 143 13.95 8.44 8.37
CA TRP A 143 15.33 8.23 7.93
C TRP A 143 15.63 6.80 7.49
N THR A 144 16.67 6.69 6.68
CA THR A 144 17.42 5.49 6.32
C THR A 144 18.88 5.71 6.75
N ASP A 145 19.80 4.85 6.32
CA ASP A 145 21.22 5.09 6.52
C ASP A 145 21.72 6.32 5.73
N ASP A 146 21.15 6.59 4.55
CA ASP A 146 21.62 7.61 3.61
C ASP A 146 20.76 8.89 3.56
N THR A 147 19.50 8.82 3.97
CA THR A 147 18.56 9.94 3.91
C THR A 147 17.96 10.21 5.29
N GLU A 148 17.85 11.48 5.69
CA GLU A 148 17.17 11.87 6.93
C GLU A 148 16.38 13.16 6.74
N ILE A 149 15.07 13.09 6.99
CA ILE A 149 14.13 14.20 6.85
C ILE A 149 13.43 14.44 8.19
N HIS A 150 13.36 15.70 8.61
CA HIS A 150 12.66 16.14 9.82
C HIS A 150 11.39 16.88 9.43
N TYR A 151 10.33 16.61 10.18
CA TYR A 151 9.02 17.22 10.03
C TYR A 151 8.65 17.93 11.33
N GLN A 152 8.26 19.19 11.22
CA GLN A 152 7.74 19.94 12.36
C GLN A 152 6.28 20.29 12.13
N TYR A 153 5.50 20.32 13.21
CA TYR A 153 4.07 20.62 13.15
C TYR A 153 3.72 21.80 14.05
N GLU A 154 2.80 22.64 13.59
CA GLU A 154 2.16 23.65 14.42
C GLU A 154 1.29 22.98 15.51
N PRO A 155 0.92 23.69 16.60
CA PRO A 155 0.03 23.16 17.63
C PRO A 155 -1.33 22.64 17.14
N ARG A 156 -1.80 23.10 15.96
CA ARG A 156 -3.02 22.61 15.29
C ARG A 156 -2.80 21.28 14.55
N GLY A 157 -1.57 20.78 14.46
CA GLY A 157 -1.16 19.58 13.74
C GLY A 157 -0.93 19.78 12.25
N LEU A 158 -0.85 21.03 11.77
CA LEU A 158 -0.48 21.37 10.38
C LEU A 158 1.05 21.30 10.22
N LEU A 159 1.53 20.89 9.05
CA LEU A 159 2.96 20.72 8.77
C LEU A 159 3.65 22.10 8.67
N ALA A 160 4.45 22.47 9.66
CA ALA A 160 5.12 23.77 9.70
C ALA A 160 6.38 23.79 8.82
N SER A 161 7.16 22.70 8.83
CA SER A 161 8.38 22.60 8.02
C SER A 161 8.77 21.16 7.69
N VAL A 162 9.54 21.03 6.62
CA VAL A 162 10.22 19.82 6.15
C VAL A 162 11.68 20.16 5.99
N SER A 163 12.57 19.50 6.72
CA SER A 163 14.01 19.76 6.67
C SER A 163 14.76 18.51 6.25
N SER A 164 15.46 18.56 5.13
CA SER A 164 16.46 17.55 4.78
C SER A 164 17.72 17.78 5.61
N VAL A 165 18.16 16.74 6.32
CA VAL A 165 19.28 16.79 7.28
C VAL A 165 20.43 15.91 6.83
N LYS A 166 20.15 14.83 6.12
CA LYS A 166 21.15 13.94 5.54
C LYS A 166 20.72 13.55 4.13
N GLU A 167 21.67 13.60 3.20
CA GLU A 167 21.49 13.23 1.80
C GLU A 167 22.70 12.40 1.35
N PHE A 168 22.48 11.30 0.65
CA PHE A 168 23.54 10.44 0.14
C PHE A 168 24.56 9.98 1.19
N GLY A 169 24.11 9.79 2.44
CA GLY A 169 24.95 9.36 3.56
C GLY A 169 25.61 10.52 4.33
N ASP A 170 25.63 11.71 3.75
CA ASP A 170 26.29 12.87 4.30
C ASP A 170 25.32 13.76 5.07
N THR A 171 25.66 14.05 6.33
CA THR A 171 24.91 15.01 7.14
C THR A 171 25.21 16.44 6.65
N LEU A 172 24.17 17.16 6.26
CA LEU A 172 24.29 18.53 5.77
C LEU A 172 24.74 19.46 6.91
N THR A 173 25.60 20.43 6.58
CA THR A 173 26.06 21.46 7.52
C THR A 173 24.94 22.43 7.89
N THR A 174 24.09 22.74 6.91
CA THR A 174 22.84 23.48 7.05
C THR A 174 21.74 22.62 6.45
N SER A 175 20.69 22.36 7.22
CA SER A 175 19.55 21.60 6.72
C SER A 175 18.78 22.42 5.69
N ASP A 176 18.52 21.84 4.54
CA ASP A 176 17.65 22.46 3.55
C ASP A 176 16.20 22.32 3.97
N THR A 177 15.56 23.45 4.20
CA THR A 177 14.27 23.49 4.87
C THR A 177 13.23 24.15 3.99
N THR A 178 12.11 23.47 3.83
CA THR A 178 10.87 24.04 3.33
C THR A 178 9.99 24.45 4.51
N THR A 179 9.46 25.66 4.52
CA THR A 179 8.52 26.15 5.54
C THR A 179 7.16 26.47 4.94
N TYR A 180 6.11 26.30 5.72
CA TYR A 180 4.73 26.59 5.31
C TYR A 180 4.07 27.60 6.22
N SER A 181 3.34 28.53 5.61
CA SER A 181 2.38 29.40 6.29
C SER A 181 0.97 29.02 5.88
N TYR A 182 0.03 29.19 6.82
CA TYR A 182 -1.37 28.83 6.63
C TYR A 182 -2.29 30.01 6.85
N ASN A 183 -3.34 30.08 6.05
CA ASN A 183 -4.44 31.00 6.31
C ASN A 183 -5.27 30.55 7.54
N ALA A 184 -6.28 31.35 7.90
CA ALA A 184 -7.10 31.13 9.09
C ALA A 184 -7.85 29.77 9.08
N VAL A 185 -8.14 29.21 7.90
CA VAL A 185 -8.84 27.92 7.75
C VAL A 185 -7.89 26.73 7.58
N GLY A 186 -6.58 26.96 7.62
CA GLY A 186 -5.56 25.91 7.58
C GLY A 186 -5.15 25.46 6.18
N LEU A 187 -5.38 26.28 5.15
CA LEU A 187 -4.85 26.04 3.80
C LEU A 187 -3.51 26.76 3.64
N ILE A 188 -2.62 26.16 2.87
CA ILE A 188 -1.27 26.69 2.63
C ILE A 188 -1.41 28.02 1.87
N SER A 189 -0.93 29.11 2.47
CA SER A 189 -0.91 30.43 1.82
C SER A 189 0.45 30.77 1.24
N GLU A 190 1.52 30.24 1.83
CA GLU A 190 2.89 30.51 1.42
C GLU A 190 3.76 29.28 1.72
N GLN A 191 4.74 29.04 0.86
CA GLN A 191 5.78 28.05 1.03
C GLN A 191 7.12 28.68 0.67
N THR A 192 8.13 28.54 1.52
CA THR A 192 9.52 28.90 1.18
C THR A 192 10.28 27.61 1.02
N LEU A 193 10.93 27.42 -0.13
CA LEU A 193 11.71 26.24 -0.50
C LEU A 193 13.22 26.49 -0.25
N PRO A 194 14.05 25.44 -0.26
CA PRO A 194 15.50 25.57 -0.28
C PRO A 194 16.00 26.49 -1.40
N GLY A 195 17.15 27.13 -1.21
CA GLY A 195 17.67 28.12 -2.16
C GLY A 195 17.03 29.51 -2.09
N GLY A 196 15.90 29.66 -1.39
CA GLY A 196 15.20 30.95 -1.24
C GLY A 196 14.02 31.14 -2.19
N TYR A 197 13.72 30.13 -3.02
CA TYR A 197 12.52 30.11 -3.85
C TYR A 197 11.27 30.13 -2.97
N SER A 198 10.20 30.74 -3.45
CA SER A 198 8.95 30.83 -2.71
C SER A 198 7.74 30.58 -3.59
N THR A 199 6.66 30.12 -2.97
CA THR A 199 5.36 29.99 -3.60
C THR A 199 4.31 30.66 -2.75
N LEU A 200 3.35 31.31 -3.39
CA LEU A 200 2.21 31.94 -2.75
C LEU A 200 0.92 31.37 -3.34
N THR A 201 -0.07 31.09 -2.49
CA THR A 201 -1.39 30.61 -2.93
C THR A 201 -2.48 31.41 -2.26
N GLU A 202 -3.38 31.95 -3.06
CA GLU A 202 -4.56 32.67 -2.61
C GLU A 202 -5.83 31.92 -2.99
N TYR A 203 -6.86 32.13 -2.18
CA TYR A 203 -8.09 31.38 -2.25
C TYR A 203 -9.29 32.31 -2.32
N ASP A 204 -10.35 31.85 -2.99
CA ASP A 204 -11.65 32.51 -2.91
C ASP A 204 -12.35 32.23 -1.56
N VAL A 205 -13.53 32.84 -1.42
CA VAL A 205 -14.42 32.66 -0.26
C VAL A 205 -14.93 31.23 -0.07
N LEU A 206 -14.81 30.37 -1.10
CA LEU A 206 -15.14 28.94 -1.06
C LEU A 206 -13.91 28.06 -0.85
N HIS A 207 -12.76 28.66 -0.53
CA HIS A 207 -11.51 27.95 -0.23
C HIS A 207 -10.92 27.20 -1.42
N ARG A 208 -11.16 27.70 -2.64
CA ARG A 208 -10.57 27.18 -3.87
C ARG A 208 -9.41 28.08 -4.30
N PRO A 209 -8.27 27.54 -4.76
CA PRO A 209 -7.19 28.36 -5.30
C PRO A 209 -7.70 29.26 -6.43
N ILE A 210 -7.38 30.54 -6.35
CA ILE A 210 -7.66 31.55 -7.38
C ILE A 210 -6.39 32.11 -8.00
N TYR A 211 -5.29 32.13 -7.24
CA TYR A 211 -4.01 32.61 -7.70
C TYR A 211 -2.90 31.80 -7.05
N HIS A 212 -1.91 31.42 -7.84
CA HIS A 212 -0.72 30.72 -7.40
C HIS A 212 0.49 31.30 -8.12
N GLU A 213 1.57 31.60 -7.40
CA GLU A 213 2.80 32.10 -8.02
C GLU A 213 4.04 31.47 -7.41
N HIS A 214 5.09 31.40 -8.21
CA HIS A 214 6.45 31.00 -7.84
C HIS A 214 7.38 32.18 -8.03
N ARG A 215 8.28 32.40 -7.08
CA ARG A 215 9.33 33.42 -7.16
C ARG A 215 10.71 32.84 -6.91
N ASP A 216 11.69 33.42 -7.55
CA ASP A 216 13.09 33.13 -7.31
C ASP A 216 13.60 33.81 -6.02
N PRO A 217 14.84 33.54 -5.59
CA PRO A 217 15.41 34.15 -4.38
C PRO A 217 15.64 35.67 -4.48
N LEU A 218 15.52 36.27 -5.67
CA LEU A 218 15.58 37.71 -5.92
C LEU A 218 14.18 38.35 -5.96
N GLU A 219 13.14 37.57 -5.64
CA GLU A 219 11.72 37.94 -5.68
C GLU A 219 11.17 38.20 -7.09
N GLU A 220 11.88 37.74 -8.13
CA GLU A 220 11.40 37.79 -9.52
C GLU A 220 10.35 36.69 -9.75
N LEU A 221 9.32 37.01 -10.55
CA LEU A 221 8.24 36.07 -10.87
C LEU A 221 8.78 35.00 -11.82
N LEU A 222 8.74 33.73 -11.41
CA LEU A 222 9.12 32.59 -12.24
C LEU A 222 7.93 32.10 -13.06
N ALA A 223 6.80 31.87 -12.38
CA ALA A 223 5.55 31.46 -13.00
C ALA A 223 4.37 31.90 -12.14
N SER A 224 3.21 32.10 -12.76
CA SER A 224 1.95 32.29 -12.02
C SER A 224 0.75 31.74 -12.77
N TYR A 225 -0.30 31.46 -12.00
CA TYR A 225 -1.53 30.83 -12.47
C TYR A 225 -2.72 31.49 -11.81
N TYR A 226 -3.55 32.20 -12.59
CA TYR A 226 -4.81 32.77 -12.12
C TYR A 226 -6.00 31.96 -12.67
N TYR A 227 -6.83 31.39 -11.80
CA TYR A 227 -7.90 30.48 -12.17
C TYR A 227 -9.26 31.18 -12.19
N VAL A 228 -9.88 31.27 -13.37
CA VAL A 228 -11.28 31.70 -13.53
C VAL A 228 -12.18 30.49 -13.52
N ARG A 229 -13.31 30.60 -12.82
CA ARG A 229 -14.29 29.52 -12.69
C ARG A 229 -15.70 29.96 -13.04
N ASP A 230 -16.46 29.05 -13.61
CA ASP A 230 -17.89 29.25 -13.84
C ASP A 230 -18.74 29.11 -12.57
N ALA A 231 -20.06 29.28 -12.71
CA ALA A 231 -21.02 29.16 -11.61
C ALA A 231 -21.12 27.73 -11.02
N LYS A 232 -20.70 26.68 -11.75
CA LYS A 232 -20.58 25.31 -11.24
C LYS A 232 -19.24 25.08 -10.54
N GLY A 233 -18.30 26.02 -10.66
CA GLY A 233 -16.97 25.96 -10.09
C GLY A 233 -15.94 25.26 -10.97
N ARG A 234 -16.23 25.02 -12.26
CA ARG A 234 -15.28 24.47 -13.25
C ARG A 234 -14.28 25.54 -13.67
N ILE A 235 -12.99 25.21 -13.79
CA ILE A 235 -12.00 26.15 -14.36
C ILE A 235 -12.37 26.38 -15.81
N THR A 236 -12.67 27.60 -16.20
CA THR A 236 -12.93 27.95 -17.61
C THR A 236 -11.73 28.62 -18.24
N GLU A 237 -10.90 29.30 -17.45
CA GLU A 237 -9.72 29.99 -17.94
C GLU A 237 -8.59 29.94 -16.91
N VAL A 238 -7.36 29.87 -17.40
CA VAL A 238 -6.13 30.01 -16.60
C VAL A 238 -5.24 31.04 -17.27
N PHE A 239 -4.92 32.13 -16.59
CA PHE A 239 -3.92 33.10 -17.05
C PHE A 239 -2.55 32.69 -16.51
N ASN A 240 -1.56 32.61 -17.40
CA ASN A 240 -0.21 32.16 -17.07
C ASN A 240 0.75 33.36 -16.99
N ASP A 241 1.71 33.28 -16.07
CA ASP A 241 2.90 34.14 -15.98
C ASP A 241 2.62 35.65 -15.91
N LEU A 242 1.50 35.99 -15.27
CA LEU A 242 1.05 37.36 -15.08
C LEU A 242 0.79 37.66 -13.59
N PRO A 243 1.21 38.84 -13.08
CA PRO A 243 0.84 39.27 -11.74
C PRO A 243 -0.67 39.35 -11.58
N ARG A 244 -1.18 38.93 -10.42
CA ARG A 244 -2.62 38.95 -10.08
C ARG A 244 -3.30 40.27 -10.41
N ALA A 245 -2.70 41.40 -10.02
CA ALA A 245 -3.27 42.71 -10.25
C ALA A 245 -3.46 43.04 -11.73
N THR A 246 -2.59 42.51 -12.60
CA THR A 246 -2.70 42.68 -14.06
C THR A 246 -3.95 41.96 -14.57
N VAL A 247 -4.13 40.70 -14.16
CA VAL A 247 -5.28 39.88 -14.56
C VAL A 247 -6.59 40.47 -14.05
N GLU A 248 -6.66 40.82 -12.77
CA GLU A 248 -7.87 41.43 -12.18
C GLU A 248 -8.24 42.76 -12.85
N SER A 249 -7.24 43.56 -13.21
CA SER A 249 -7.48 44.83 -13.92
C SER A 249 -8.00 44.60 -15.34
N ALA A 250 -7.49 43.58 -16.03
CA ALA A 250 -7.95 43.22 -17.37
C ALA A 250 -9.39 42.68 -17.35
N ILE A 251 -9.70 41.77 -16.42
CA ILE A 251 -11.08 41.26 -16.22
C ILE A 251 -12.04 42.41 -15.90
N ALA A 252 -11.66 43.34 -15.03
CA ALA A 252 -12.51 44.49 -14.70
C ALA A 252 -12.71 45.45 -15.89
N ALA A 253 -11.80 45.45 -16.86
CA ALA A 253 -11.85 46.27 -18.06
C ALA A 253 -12.47 45.54 -19.27
N GLU A 254 -12.81 44.25 -19.14
CA GLU A 254 -13.25 43.38 -20.25
C GLU A 254 -12.19 43.32 -21.39
N THR A 255 -10.92 43.19 -21.02
CA THR A 255 -9.77 43.09 -21.95
C THR A 255 -8.86 41.91 -21.65
N GLU A 256 -9.34 40.92 -20.90
CA GLU A 256 -8.62 39.71 -20.53
C GLU A 256 -8.28 38.82 -21.74
N ASP A 257 -9.03 38.97 -22.84
CA ASP A 257 -8.79 38.31 -24.12
C ASP A 257 -7.46 38.72 -24.79
N GLN A 258 -6.81 39.78 -24.28
CA GLN A 258 -5.49 40.23 -24.71
C GLN A 258 -4.33 39.59 -23.93
N LEU A 259 -4.63 38.79 -22.90
CA LEU A 259 -3.62 38.14 -22.07
C LEU A 259 -3.29 36.72 -22.55
N ASP A 260 -2.11 36.24 -22.18
CA ASP A 260 -1.76 34.82 -22.29
C ASP A 260 -2.67 34.00 -21.36
N ARG A 261 -3.35 33.01 -21.95
CA ARG A 261 -4.34 32.21 -21.24
C ARG A 261 -4.59 30.86 -21.89
N THR A 262 -5.06 29.92 -21.08
CA THR A 262 -5.68 28.68 -21.53
C THR A 262 -7.17 28.72 -21.23
N GLU A 263 -8.02 28.50 -22.23
CA GLU A 263 -9.47 28.40 -22.10
C GLU A 263 -9.92 26.93 -22.15
N TYR A 264 -10.92 26.59 -21.34
CA TYR A 264 -11.51 25.25 -21.25
C TYR A 264 -13.02 25.30 -21.47
N GLN A 265 -13.51 24.41 -22.34
CA GLN A 265 -14.92 24.24 -22.60
C GLN A 265 -15.41 22.88 -22.13
N TYR A 266 -16.66 22.84 -21.69
CA TYR A 266 -17.29 21.64 -21.14
C TYR A 266 -18.67 21.43 -21.71
N ASP A 267 -19.10 20.17 -21.77
CA ASP A 267 -20.47 19.85 -22.10
C ASP A 267 -21.42 19.95 -20.89
N ALA A 268 -22.69 19.59 -21.11
CA ALA A 268 -23.73 19.63 -20.08
C ALA A 268 -23.53 18.57 -18.97
N LEU A 269 -22.72 17.54 -19.21
CA LEU A 269 -22.35 16.49 -18.27
C LEU A 269 -21.01 16.77 -17.57
N ASP A 270 -20.49 18.00 -17.72
CA ASP A 270 -19.22 18.46 -17.15
C ASP A 270 -17.99 17.72 -17.69
N ARG A 271 -18.08 17.12 -18.89
CA ARG A 271 -16.93 16.53 -19.59
C ARG A 271 -16.22 17.62 -20.39
N ILE A 272 -14.88 17.58 -20.43
CA ILE A 272 -14.10 18.54 -21.24
C ILE A 272 -14.38 18.33 -22.73
N LEU A 273 -14.57 19.43 -23.48
CA LEU A 273 -14.79 19.43 -24.92
C LEU A 273 -13.63 20.05 -25.69
N SER A 274 -13.00 21.07 -25.11
CA SER A 274 -11.92 21.79 -25.77
C SER A 274 -10.99 22.42 -24.73
N GLU A 275 -9.72 22.48 -25.07
CA GLU A 275 -8.67 23.24 -24.42
C GLU A 275 -7.97 24.09 -25.47
N MET A 276 -7.83 25.38 -25.23
CA MET A 276 -7.28 26.34 -26.20
C MET A 276 -6.25 27.25 -25.54
N HIS A 277 -5.04 27.30 -26.08
CA HIS A 277 -3.95 28.14 -25.58
C HIS A 277 -3.78 29.36 -26.48
N PHE A 278 -3.87 30.54 -25.88
CA PHE A 278 -3.75 31.83 -26.54
C PHE A 278 -2.48 32.52 -26.08
N ALA A 279 -1.70 33.05 -27.02
CA ALA A 279 -0.65 33.99 -26.70
C ALA A 279 -1.26 35.39 -26.53
N ALA A 280 -0.58 36.25 -25.76
CA ALA A 280 -1.02 37.63 -25.56
C ALA A 280 -1.29 38.37 -26.89
N GLU A 281 -2.32 39.20 -26.90
CA GLU A 281 -2.82 39.99 -28.04
C GLU A 281 -3.27 39.15 -29.26
N GLN A 282 -3.37 37.82 -29.15
CA GLN A 282 -3.85 36.95 -30.22
C GLN A 282 -5.29 36.46 -29.98
N SER A 283 -6.16 36.64 -30.98
CA SER A 283 -7.55 36.19 -30.92
C SER A 283 -7.77 34.74 -31.39
N GLN A 284 -6.73 34.06 -31.86
CA GLN A 284 -6.78 32.65 -32.28
C GLN A 284 -5.80 31.86 -31.42
N PRO A 285 -6.18 30.64 -30.99
CA PRO A 285 -5.28 29.81 -30.23
C PRO A 285 -4.11 29.34 -31.11
N HIS A 286 -2.91 29.29 -30.53
CA HIS A 286 -1.73 28.72 -31.19
C HIS A 286 -1.66 27.19 -31.00
N HIS A 287 -2.37 26.69 -30.00
CA HIS A 287 -2.55 25.27 -29.72
C HIS A 287 -3.99 25.03 -29.23
N GLN A 288 -4.69 24.08 -29.84
CA GLN A 288 -6.05 23.70 -29.45
C GLN A 288 -6.20 22.19 -29.45
N VAL A 289 -6.84 21.63 -28.42
CA VAL A 289 -7.18 20.21 -28.33
C VAL A 289 -8.68 20.07 -28.14
N ASP A 290 -9.34 19.40 -29.08
CA ASP A 290 -10.77 19.11 -29.04
C ASP A 290 -11.03 17.62 -28.75
N TYR A 291 -12.05 17.36 -27.95
CA TYR A 291 -12.44 16.02 -27.49
C TYR A 291 -13.90 15.73 -27.85
N ILE A 292 -14.13 14.63 -28.54
CA ILE A 292 -15.47 14.10 -28.81
C ILE A 292 -15.64 12.81 -28.04
N TRP A 293 -16.68 12.73 -27.22
CA TRP A 293 -17.01 11.55 -26.42
C TRP A 293 -18.17 10.79 -27.04
N ASP A 294 -18.14 9.46 -26.96
CA ASP A 294 -19.30 8.64 -27.30
C ASP A 294 -20.41 8.72 -26.21
N LEU A 295 -21.47 7.92 -26.37
CA LEU A 295 -22.64 7.93 -25.48
C LEU A 295 -22.38 7.34 -24.09
N VAL A 296 -21.42 6.42 -23.96
CA VAL A 296 -20.97 5.87 -22.65
C VAL A 296 -19.75 6.66 -22.12
N GLY A 297 -19.23 7.52 -22.97
CA GLY A 297 -18.12 8.43 -22.88
C GLY A 297 -16.75 7.75 -22.82
N ASN A 298 -16.52 6.84 -23.76
CA ASN A 298 -15.19 6.64 -24.29
C ASN A 298 -14.79 7.86 -25.14
N LEU A 299 -13.48 8.11 -25.28
CA LEU A 299 -12.95 9.18 -26.14
C LEU A 299 -13.08 8.73 -27.59
N HIS A 300 -14.03 9.27 -28.35
CA HIS A 300 -14.26 8.88 -29.74
C HIS A 300 -13.31 9.57 -30.73
N GLU A 301 -12.98 10.84 -30.49
CA GLU A 301 -12.05 11.59 -31.32
C GLU A 301 -11.25 12.59 -30.47
N LYS A 302 -9.96 12.71 -30.76
CA LYS A 302 -9.07 13.77 -30.27
C LYS A 302 -8.51 14.51 -31.48
N THR A 303 -8.69 15.82 -31.54
CA THR A 303 -8.10 16.66 -32.59
C THR A 303 -7.17 17.68 -31.96
N VAL A 304 -5.91 17.69 -32.37
CA VAL A 304 -4.91 18.70 -31.97
C VAL A 304 -4.65 19.61 -33.17
N THR A 305 -4.85 20.91 -32.98
CA THR A 305 -4.53 21.94 -33.97
C THR A 305 -3.39 22.79 -33.45
N SER A 306 -2.24 22.77 -34.14
CA SER A 306 -1.08 23.59 -33.78
C SER A 306 -0.38 24.12 -35.02
N SER A 307 -0.08 25.42 -35.04
CA SER A 307 0.70 26.06 -36.12
C SER A 307 0.20 25.78 -37.56
N GLY A 308 -1.09 25.47 -37.72
CA GLY A 308 -1.74 25.18 -39.00
C GLY A 308 -1.81 23.70 -39.37
N ASP A 309 -1.15 22.81 -38.62
CA ASP A 309 -1.32 21.37 -38.73
C ASP A 309 -2.49 20.89 -37.87
N VAL A 310 -3.27 19.95 -38.41
CA VAL A 310 -4.40 19.31 -37.74
C VAL A 310 -4.13 17.82 -37.63
N GLU A 311 -3.79 17.38 -36.43
CA GLU A 311 -3.62 15.99 -36.06
C GLU A 311 -4.93 15.46 -35.49
N ARG A 312 -5.49 14.40 -36.07
CA ARG A 312 -6.75 13.82 -35.62
C ARG A 312 -6.57 12.32 -35.38
N SER A 313 -6.92 11.88 -34.18
CA SER A 313 -7.04 10.49 -33.76
C SER A 313 -8.51 10.13 -33.59
N GLN A 314 -8.98 9.12 -34.33
CA GLN A 314 -10.31 8.54 -34.17
C GLN A 314 -10.22 7.16 -33.54
N PHE A 315 -10.99 6.94 -32.47
CA PHE A 315 -10.92 5.74 -31.65
C PHE A 315 -12.20 4.91 -31.77
N SER A 316 -12.02 3.59 -31.92
CA SER A 316 -13.09 2.61 -32.01
C SER A 316 -13.05 1.65 -30.82
N TYR A 317 -14.21 1.33 -30.24
CA TYR A 317 -14.31 0.49 -29.04
C TYR A 317 -15.22 -0.72 -29.27
N ASN A 318 -14.96 -1.80 -28.53
CA ASN A 318 -15.84 -2.97 -28.51
C ASN A 318 -16.95 -2.84 -27.44
N GLU A 319 -17.82 -3.84 -27.32
CA GLU A 319 -18.94 -3.84 -26.35
C GLU A 319 -18.51 -3.87 -24.86
N ARG A 320 -17.22 -4.03 -24.58
CA ARG A 320 -16.63 -4.00 -23.23
C ARG A 320 -15.90 -2.69 -22.92
N ASP A 321 -16.05 -1.67 -23.76
CA ASP A 321 -15.33 -0.39 -23.69
C ASP A 321 -13.80 -0.56 -23.81
N GLU A 322 -13.34 -1.66 -24.44
CA GLU A 322 -11.93 -1.88 -24.77
C GLU A 322 -11.65 -1.22 -26.12
N LEU A 323 -10.56 -0.44 -26.19
CA LEU A 323 -10.11 0.20 -27.42
C LEU A 323 -9.69 -0.88 -28.43
N VAL A 324 -10.11 -0.76 -29.68
CA VAL A 324 -9.83 -1.73 -30.74
C VAL A 324 -8.82 -1.16 -31.73
N ASP A 325 -9.07 0.08 -32.18
CA ASP A 325 -8.22 0.76 -33.14
C ASP A 325 -8.19 2.27 -32.90
N GLU A 326 -7.08 2.87 -33.31
CA GLU A 326 -6.88 4.31 -33.46
C GLU A 326 -6.51 4.59 -34.92
N VAL A 327 -7.29 5.43 -35.60
CA VAL A 327 -6.97 5.93 -36.94
C VAL A 327 -6.42 7.34 -36.82
N PHE A 328 -5.15 7.52 -37.18
CA PHE A 328 -4.49 8.82 -37.17
C PHE A 328 -4.44 9.44 -38.56
N THR A 329 -4.82 10.72 -38.62
CA THR A 329 -4.73 11.55 -39.82
C THR A 329 -4.01 12.85 -39.51
N LEU A 330 -3.17 13.29 -40.45
CA LEU A 330 -2.54 14.60 -40.44
C LEU A 330 -3.12 15.40 -41.61
N ASN A 331 -3.73 16.55 -41.34
CA ASN A 331 -4.37 17.41 -42.35
C ASN A 331 -5.35 16.62 -43.23
N ASP A 332 -6.22 15.83 -42.58
CA ASP A 332 -7.19 14.91 -43.17
C ASP A 332 -6.59 13.80 -44.06
N GLN A 333 -5.26 13.60 -44.05
CA GLN A 333 -4.58 12.50 -44.74
C GLN A 333 -4.25 11.39 -43.76
N HIS A 334 -4.74 10.18 -44.05
CA HIS A 334 -4.41 8.98 -43.29
C HIS A 334 -2.90 8.73 -43.24
N GLN A 335 -2.37 8.54 -42.03
CA GLN A 335 -0.97 8.20 -41.82
C GLN A 335 -0.80 6.75 -41.38
N TRP A 336 -1.58 6.32 -40.39
CA TRP A 336 -1.52 4.97 -39.83
C TRP A 336 -2.84 4.59 -39.15
N THR A 337 -3.05 3.27 -39.00
CA THR A 337 -4.04 2.67 -38.10
C THR A 337 -3.27 1.80 -37.13
N GLY A 338 -3.52 2.00 -35.84
CA GLY A 338 -2.93 1.22 -34.76
C GLY A 338 -3.98 0.31 -34.15
N GLU A 339 -3.61 -0.93 -33.85
CA GLU A 339 -4.47 -1.91 -33.20
C GLU A 339 -4.12 -2.05 -31.71
N PHE A 340 -5.14 -2.41 -30.92
CA PHE A 340 -5.02 -2.62 -29.48
C PHE A 340 -5.58 -3.98 -29.09
N ASP A 341 -4.82 -4.73 -28.31
CA ASP A 341 -5.22 -6.06 -27.82
C ASP A 341 -5.45 -6.03 -26.32
N TYR A 342 -6.37 -6.89 -25.87
CA TYR A 342 -6.70 -7.05 -24.45
C TYR A 342 -6.76 -8.52 -24.06
N ASP A 343 -6.40 -8.80 -22.81
CA ASP A 343 -6.61 -10.12 -22.21
C ASP A 343 -8.08 -10.33 -21.77
N LEU A 344 -8.40 -11.55 -21.32
CA LEU A 344 -9.76 -11.87 -20.86
C LEU A 344 -10.20 -11.07 -19.61
N GLN A 345 -9.24 -10.53 -18.85
CA GLN A 345 -9.48 -9.73 -17.64
C GLN A 345 -9.68 -8.24 -17.97
N GLY A 346 -9.50 -7.84 -19.23
CA GLY A 346 -9.61 -6.46 -19.69
C GLY A 346 -8.36 -5.64 -19.35
N ASN A 347 -7.18 -6.25 -19.38
CA ASN A 347 -5.94 -5.49 -19.41
C ASN A 347 -5.46 -5.35 -20.85
N MET A 348 -5.04 -4.15 -21.24
CA MET A 348 -4.45 -3.89 -22.55
C MET A 348 -3.11 -4.61 -22.66
N THR A 349 -3.01 -5.62 -23.52
CA THR A 349 -1.78 -6.39 -23.75
C THR A 349 -0.93 -5.84 -24.89
N ARG A 350 -1.49 -4.98 -25.74
CA ARG A 350 -0.78 -4.36 -26.85
C ARG A 350 -1.33 -2.98 -27.19
N SER A 351 -0.45 -2.05 -27.52
CA SER A 351 -0.76 -0.73 -28.09
C SER A 351 0.15 -0.49 -29.29
N GLU A 352 -0.43 -0.33 -30.49
CA GLU A 352 0.28 0.10 -31.69
C GLU A 352 -0.05 1.56 -32.02
N ARG A 353 0.96 2.39 -32.27
CA ARG A 353 0.81 3.79 -32.71
C ARG A 353 1.93 4.15 -33.67
N GLY A 354 1.61 4.25 -34.96
CA GLY A 354 2.62 4.55 -35.98
C GLY A 354 3.74 3.50 -36.00
N ASP A 355 4.96 3.92 -35.70
CA ASP A 355 6.17 3.07 -35.65
C ASP A 355 6.47 2.51 -34.25
N VAL A 356 5.65 2.83 -33.25
CA VAL A 356 5.78 2.39 -31.86
C VAL A 356 4.79 1.28 -31.57
N THR A 357 5.28 0.14 -31.09
CA THR A 357 4.48 -0.94 -30.51
C THR A 357 4.90 -1.16 -29.08
N ILE A 358 3.94 -1.18 -28.14
CA ILE A 358 4.19 -1.54 -26.75
C ILE A 358 3.39 -2.79 -26.40
N ASP A 359 4.10 -3.86 -26.04
CA ASP A 359 3.51 -5.09 -25.53
C ASP A 359 3.54 -5.08 -23.99
N TYR A 360 2.41 -5.38 -23.36
CA TYR A 360 2.23 -5.38 -21.92
C TYR A 360 1.95 -6.79 -21.40
N VAL A 361 2.60 -7.15 -20.29
CA VAL A 361 2.41 -8.43 -19.60
C VAL A 361 1.94 -8.15 -18.18
N TYR A 362 0.90 -8.85 -17.73
CA TYR A 362 0.33 -8.69 -16.39
C TYR A 362 0.58 -9.91 -15.52
N ASP A 363 0.78 -9.68 -14.22
CA ASP A 363 0.89 -10.74 -13.22
C ASP A 363 -0.48 -11.37 -12.87
N VAL A 364 -0.45 -12.47 -12.10
CA VAL A 364 -1.67 -13.17 -11.66
C VAL A 364 -2.57 -12.37 -10.70
N ARG A 365 -2.13 -11.18 -10.28
CA ARG A 365 -2.90 -10.22 -9.47
C ARG A 365 -3.36 -9.01 -10.28
N ASN A 366 -3.28 -9.09 -11.62
CA ASN A 366 -3.75 -8.04 -12.51
C ASN A 366 -2.95 -6.75 -12.36
N ARG A 367 -1.62 -6.84 -12.18
CA ARG A 367 -0.68 -5.71 -12.13
C ARG A 367 0.31 -5.80 -13.29
N LEU A 368 0.71 -4.67 -13.87
CA LEU A 368 1.65 -4.63 -15.00
C LEU A 368 3.00 -5.20 -14.58
N ALA A 369 3.40 -6.35 -15.12
CA ALA A 369 4.65 -7.04 -14.78
C ALA A 369 5.79 -6.68 -15.73
N SER A 370 5.49 -6.38 -16.99
CA SER A 370 6.48 -5.98 -17.99
C SER A 370 5.85 -5.14 -19.10
N ALA A 371 6.62 -4.22 -19.67
CA ALA A 371 6.30 -3.47 -20.87
C ALA A 371 7.49 -3.55 -21.85
N THR A 372 7.24 -3.96 -23.08
CA THR A 372 8.25 -4.01 -24.16
C THR A 372 7.91 -2.97 -25.20
N ASN A 373 8.67 -1.88 -25.25
CA ASN A 373 8.51 -0.81 -26.21
C ASN A 373 9.44 -1.06 -27.41
N THR A 374 8.85 -1.22 -28.58
CA THR A 374 9.54 -1.38 -29.86
C THR A 374 9.27 -0.16 -30.73
N GLN A 375 10.30 0.65 -30.97
CA GLN A 375 10.24 1.78 -31.89
C GLN A 375 11.16 1.51 -33.08
N GLY A 376 10.57 1.18 -34.24
CA GLY A 376 11.32 0.74 -35.41
C GLY A 376 12.14 -0.53 -35.12
N THR A 377 13.47 -0.40 -35.00
CA THR A 377 14.37 -1.52 -34.65
C THR A 377 14.86 -1.49 -33.20
N GLU A 378 14.60 -0.40 -32.48
CA GLU A 378 15.00 -0.23 -31.08
C GLU A 378 13.99 -0.91 -30.17
N VAL A 379 14.48 -1.66 -29.19
CA VAL A 379 13.64 -2.40 -28.23
C VAL A 379 14.13 -2.09 -26.83
N THR A 380 13.23 -1.52 -26.02
CA THR A 380 13.43 -1.26 -24.61
C THR A 380 12.42 -2.06 -23.80
N VAL A 381 12.89 -2.78 -22.78
CA VAL A 381 12.03 -3.59 -21.91
C VAL A 381 12.07 -3.05 -20.49
N ALA A 382 10.92 -2.81 -19.88
CA ALA A 382 10.79 -2.50 -18.47
C ALA A 382 10.08 -3.63 -17.74
N ASP A 383 10.65 -4.11 -16.64
CA ASP A 383 10.03 -5.10 -15.75
C ASP A 383 9.73 -4.47 -14.39
N TYR A 384 8.60 -4.87 -13.79
CA TYR A 384 8.11 -4.30 -12.53
C TYR A 384 7.83 -5.39 -11.51
N GLU A 385 8.25 -5.17 -10.26
CA GLU A 385 7.85 -6.00 -9.13
C GLU A 385 7.20 -5.18 -8.04
N TYR A 386 6.28 -5.83 -7.34
CA TYR A 386 5.40 -5.20 -6.36
C TYR A 386 5.44 -5.95 -5.05
N ASP A 387 5.30 -5.21 -3.97
CA ASP A 387 5.14 -5.79 -2.63
C ASP A 387 3.77 -6.47 -2.45
N HIS A 388 3.51 -6.90 -1.21
CA HIS A 388 2.26 -7.55 -0.85
C HIS A 388 1.06 -6.60 -0.75
N ASP A 389 1.30 -5.29 -0.63
CA ASP A 389 0.26 -4.26 -0.56
C ASP A 389 -0.09 -3.71 -1.96
N GLY A 390 0.64 -4.14 -2.98
CA GLY A 390 0.38 -3.77 -4.38
C GLY A 390 1.22 -2.60 -4.86
N LEU A 391 2.21 -2.15 -4.10
CA LEU A 391 3.07 -1.02 -4.47
C LEU A 391 4.33 -1.52 -5.19
N MET A 392 4.68 -0.87 -6.30
CA MET A 392 5.90 -1.16 -7.05
C MET A 392 7.14 -0.92 -6.17
N VAL A 393 7.98 -1.93 -6.00
CA VAL A 393 9.22 -1.89 -5.19
C VAL A 393 10.48 -2.14 -6.00
N ARG A 394 10.33 -2.56 -7.27
CA ARG A 394 11.44 -2.73 -8.20
C ARG A 394 11.00 -2.37 -9.61
N ARG A 395 11.86 -1.66 -10.33
CA ARG A 395 11.77 -1.46 -11.77
C ARG A 395 13.12 -1.84 -12.37
N SER A 396 13.14 -2.53 -13.50
CA SER A 396 14.36 -2.70 -14.29
C SER A 396 14.12 -2.33 -15.73
N GLU A 397 15.09 -1.69 -16.35
CA GLU A 397 15.04 -1.27 -17.74
C GLU A 397 16.19 -1.94 -18.50
N THR A 398 15.87 -2.55 -19.63
CA THR A 398 16.83 -3.22 -20.50
C THR A 398 16.83 -2.56 -21.87
N VAL A 399 17.98 -1.98 -22.23
CA VAL A 399 18.27 -1.40 -23.54
C VAL A 399 19.51 -2.10 -24.09
N ASP A 400 19.48 -2.58 -25.33
CA ASP A 400 20.62 -3.24 -25.99
C ASP A 400 21.34 -4.31 -25.12
N GLN A 401 20.55 -5.20 -24.49
CA GLN A 401 21.00 -6.26 -23.58
C GLN A 401 21.68 -5.78 -22.28
N THR A 402 21.66 -4.48 -21.99
CA THR A 402 22.14 -3.91 -20.74
C THR A 402 20.96 -3.60 -19.85
N THR A 403 20.93 -4.18 -18.65
CA THR A 403 19.84 -3.99 -17.68
C THR A 403 20.29 -3.08 -16.54
N ALA A 404 19.59 -1.98 -16.34
CA ALA A 404 19.62 -1.19 -15.12
C ALA A 404 18.47 -1.62 -14.20
N THR A 405 18.72 -1.76 -12.90
CA THR A 405 17.68 -2.14 -11.92
C THR A 405 17.64 -1.12 -10.78
N GLU A 406 16.44 -0.67 -10.47
CA GLU A 406 16.11 0.24 -9.39
C GLU A 406 15.22 -0.47 -8.36
N PHE A 407 15.61 -0.39 -7.09
CA PHE A 407 14.82 -0.76 -5.92
C PHE A 407 14.24 0.50 -5.29
N LEU A 408 12.94 0.49 -5.01
CA LEU A 408 12.19 1.65 -4.55
C LEU A 408 11.89 1.52 -3.06
N ILE A 409 12.59 2.30 -2.24
CA ILE A 409 12.37 2.33 -0.80
C ILE A 409 11.24 3.31 -0.54
N ARG A 410 10.11 2.82 -0.04
CA ARG A 410 8.90 3.62 0.13
C ARG A 410 8.68 4.08 1.56
N ASP A 411 8.22 5.32 1.69
CA ASP A 411 7.64 5.85 2.91
C ASP A 411 6.10 5.70 2.89
N PRO A 412 5.53 4.70 3.59
CA PRO A 412 4.07 4.55 3.71
C PRO A 412 3.40 5.58 4.62
N LEU A 413 4.16 6.39 5.37
CA LEU A 413 3.65 7.41 6.30
C LEU A 413 3.94 8.85 5.83
N SER A 414 4.25 9.02 4.54
CA SER A 414 4.54 10.33 3.96
C SER A 414 3.44 11.35 4.27
N PRO A 415 3.80 12.62 4.59
CA PRO A 415 2.83 13.69 4.82
C PRO A 415 1.92 13.97 3.64
N TYR A 416 2.30 13.55 2.42
CA TYR A 416 1.49 13.66 1.21
C TYR A 416 0.13 12.93 1.34
N GLY A 417 0.05 11.93 2.23
CA GLY A 417 -1.20 11.24 2.58
C GLY A 417 -1.34 9.82 2.04
N TYR A 418 -0.37 9.36 1.25
CA TYR A 418 -0.23 7.98 0.80
C TYR A 418 1.24 7.64 0.55
N SER A 419 1.54 6.37 0.25
CA SER A 419 2.93 5.90 0.12
C SER A 419 3.65 6.56 -1.05
N ARG A 420 4.83 7.13 -0.78
CA ARG A 420 5.74 7.74 -1.77
C ARG A 420 7.10 7.05 -1.76
N VAL A 421 7.84 7.14 -2.87
CA VAL A 421 9.24 6.69 -2.90
C VAL A 421 10.07 7.69 -2.10
N LEU A 422 10.85 7.19 -1.15
CA LEU A 422 11.83 7.97 -0.38
C LEU A 422 13.21 7.87 -1.02
N GLU A 423 13.58 6.69 -1.53
CA GLU A 423 14.87 6.44 -2.18
C GLU A 423 14.75 5.47 -3.35
N LYS A 424 15.63 5.63 -4.33
CA LYS A 424 15.94 4.66 -5.38
C LYS A 424 17.34 4.11 -5.15
N ARG A 425 17.51 2.79 -5.27
CA ARG A 425 18.79 2.11 -5.09
C ARG A 425 19.08 1.13 -6.22
N THR A 426 20.35 0.92 -6.53
CA THR A 426 20.78 -0.19 -7.40
C THR A 426 20.55 -1.55 -6.73
N GLU A 427 20.68 -2.64 -7.48
CA GLU A 427 20.71 -4.00 -6.92
C GLU A 427 21.83 -4.22 -5.89
N GLY A 428 22.94 -3.48 -6.00
CA GLY A 428 24.03 -3.50 -5.03
C GLY A 428 23.77 -2.66 -3.77
N GLY A 429 22.62 -1.99 -3.67
CA GLY A 429 22.24 -1.13 -2.55
C GLY A 429 22.78 0.30 -2.62
N VAL A 430 23.50 0.67 -3.68
CA VAL A 430 24.00 2.05 -3.89
C VAL A 430 22.81 2.98 -4.14
N LEU A 431 22.77 4.12 -3.43
CA LEU A 431 21.74 5.14 -3.61
C LEU A 431 21.85 5.80 -5.00
N LEU A 432 20.74 5.88 -5.71
CA LEU A 432 20.60 6.54 -7.01
C LEU A 432 19.95 7.91 -6.87
N ALA A 433 18.86 7.97 -6.10
CA ALA A 433 18.12 9.19 -5.83
C ALA A 433 17.45 9.12 -4.45
N SER A 434 17.23 10.28 -3.83
CA SER A 434 16.33 10.43 -2.68
C SER A 434 15.31 11.54 -2.94
N PHE A 435 14.17 11.47 -2.27
CA PHE A 435 13.04 12.37 -2.52
C PHE A 435 12.54 13.00 -1.24
N VAL A 436 12.28 14.31 -1.29
CA VAL A 436 11.73 15.07 -0.17
C VAL A 436 10.26 15.37 -0.45
N HIS A 437 9.37 14.87 0.41
CA HIS A 437 7.92 15.04 0.28
C HIS A 437 7.36 15.89 1.42
N GLY A 438 6.58 16.92 1.05
CA GLY A 438 5.73 17.68 1.95
C GLY A 438 4.25 17.40 1.67
N HIS A 439 3.47 18.46 1.48
CA HIS A 439 2.11 18.34 0.93
C HIS A 439 2.13 17.97 -0.56
N GLU A 440 3.21 18.34 -1.25
CA GLU A 440 3.56 17.98 -2.62
C GLU A 440 5.02 17.46 -2.66
N PRO A 441 5.51 16.77 -3.72
CA PRO A 441 6.94 16.55 -3.88
C PRO A 441 7.67 17.90 -3.89
N ILE A 442 8.72 18.00 -3.08
CA ILE A 442 9.50 19.24 -2.92
C ILE A 442 10.76 19.16 -3.77
N ALA A 443 11.50 18.06 -3.63
CA ALA A 443 12.79 17.88 -4.27
C ALA A 443 13.08 16.43 -4.66
N GLU A 444 13.76 16.27 -5.79
CA GLU A 444 14.46 15.06 -6.21
C GLU A 444 15.97 15.33 -6.10
N ILE A 445 16.68 14.45 -5.40
CA ILE A 445 18.10 14.63 -5.08
C ILE A 445 18.85 13.46 -5.71
N GLY A 446 19.76 13.78 -6.64
CA GLY A 446 20.75 12.86 -7.18
C GLY A 446 22.10 12.99 -6.46
N GLU A 447 23.10 12.23 -6.87
CA GLU A 447 24.43 12.25 -6.22
C GLU A 447 25.08 13.65 -6.24
N ASN A 448 24.87 14.41 -7.32
CA ASN A 448 25.44 15.75 -7.51
C ASN A 448 24.41 16.77 -8.04
N SER A 449 23.13 16.46 -7.95
CA SER A 449 22.07 17.32 -8.46
C SER A 449 20.92 17.39 -7.46
N ARG A 450 20.18 18.49 -7.51
CA ARG A 450 19.03 18.70 -6.66
C ARG A 450 18.01 19.53 -7.41
N HIS A 451 16.90 18.90 -7.75
CA HIS A 451 15.85 19.52 -8.53
C HIS A 451 14.67 19.86 -7.62
N LEU A 452 14.31 21.14 -7.51
CA LEU A 452 13.05 21.54 -6.89
C LEU A 452 11.91 21.33 -7.89
N LEU A 453 10.78 20.83 -7.39
CA LEU A 453 9.60 20.56 -8.20
C LEU A 453 8.52 21.60 -7.85
N LEU A 454 8.30 22.55 -8.74
CA LEU A 454 7.29 23.60 -8.57
C LEU A 454 6.04 23.22 -9.36
N SER A 455 4.94 23.02 -8.63
CA SER A 455 3.67 22.60 -9.21
C SER A 455 2.71 23.76 -9.35
N ASP A 456 1.74 23.64 -10.26
CA ASP A 456 0.54 24.46 -10.18
C ASP A 456 -0.48 23.86 -9.18
N LYS A 457 -1.70 24.41 -9.13
CA LYS A 457 -2.82 23.84 -8.35
C LYS A 457 -3.83 23.10 -9.22
N HIS A 458 -3.36 22.66 -10.39
CA HIS A 458 -4.14 22.05 -11.44
C HIS A 458 -3.40 20.84 -12.00
N SER A 459 -2.51 20.98 -12.98
CA SER A 459 -1.85 19.92 -13.73
C SER A 459 -0.71 19.19 -13.02
N GLY A 460 -0.08 19.71 -11.96
CA GLY A 460 1.09 19.10 -11.30
C GLY A 460 2.38 19.91 -11.53
N VAL A 461 3.53 19.24 -11.66
CA VAL A 461 4.84 19.91 -11.82
C VAL A 461 4.88 20.69 -13.12
N ARG A 462 5.12 21.99 -13.02
CA ARG A 462 5.21 22.93 -14.15
C ARG A 462 6.61 23.49 -14.34
N ASP A 463 7.38 23.62 -13.27
CA ASP A 463 8.75 24.10 -13.34
C ASP A 463 9.67 23.19 -12.53
N ILE A 464 10.81 22.84 -13.11
CA ILE A 464 11.87 22.06 -12.47
C ILE A 464 13.08 22.99 -12.34
N VAL A 465 13.53 23.24 -11.11
CA VAL A 465 14.67 24.12 -10.84
C VAL A 465 15.86 23.28 -10.40
N ASP A 466 16.97 23.31 -11.14
CA ASP A 466 18.22 22.70 -10.70
C ASP A 466 19.00 23.67 -9.80
N LEU A 467 19.12 23.34 -8.51
CA LEU A 467 19.83 24.17 -7.53
C LEU A 467 21.37 24.12 -7.66
N SER A 468 21.91 23.31 -8.56
CA SER A 468 23.35 23.28 -8.82
C SER A 468 23.82 24.42 -9.72
N ASP A 469 22.95 24.92 -10.60
CA ASP A 469 23.23 26.01 -11.55
C ASP A 469 22.12 27.07 -11.69
N ASP A 470 21.06 26.95 -10.89
CA ASP A 470 19.85 27.79 -10.88
C ASP A 470 19.07 27.79 -12.20
N SER A 471 19.26 26.78 -13.06
CA SER A 471 18.49 26.63 -14.28
C SER A 471 17.05 26.20 -14.01
N VAL A 472 16.12 26.68 -14.85
CA VAL A 472 14.69 26.38 -14.75
C VAL A 472 14.22 25.77 -16.07
N GLU A 473 13.54 24.64 -15.97
CA GLU A 473 12.89 23.99 -17.10
C GLU A 473 11.37 24.00 -16.92
N HIS A 474 10.68 24.48 -17.96
CA HIS A 474 9.23 24.59 -17.98
C HIS A 474 8.61 23.36 -18.64
N VAL A 475 7.57 22.81 -18.01
CA VAL A 475 6.85 21.63 -18.47
C VAL A 475 5.39 21.98 -18.73
N ALA A 476 4.93 21.72 -19.96
CA ALA A 476 3.54 21.94 -20.35
C ALA A 476 2.82 20.65 -20.71
N TYR A 477 1.54 20.56 -20.34
CA TYR A 477 0.68 19.41 -20.64
C TYR A 477 -0.65 19.87 -21.21
N ASP A 478 -1.28 19.01 -22.02
CA ASP A 478 -2.73 19.05 -22.23
C ASP A 478 -3.49 18.67 -20.95
N ALA A 479 -4.80 18.85 -20.97
CA ALA A 479 -5.70 18.57 -19.86
C ALA A 479 -5.57 17.14 -19.31
N PHE A 480 -5.20 16.16 -20.15
CA PHE A 480 -5.05 14.76 -19.78
C PHE A 480 -3.60 14.35 -19.48
N GLY A 481 -2.64 15.27 -19.55
CA GLY A 481 -1.26 15.04 -19.15
C GLY A 481 -0.31 14.63 -20.28
N THR A 482 -0.72 14.78 -21.55
CA THR A 482 0.20 14.64 -22.68
C THR A 482 1.11 15.86 -22.70
N LEU A 483 2.42 15.67 -22.77
CA LEU A 483 3.36 16.78 -22.88
C LEU A 483 3.12 17.58 -24.17
N LEU A 484 3.07 18.91 -24.05
CA LEU A 484 2.97 19.84 -25.18
C LEU A 484 4.33 20.31 -25.69
N THR A 485 5.37 20.06 -24.90
CA THR A 485 6.76 20.34 -25.21
C THR A 485 7.53 19.04 -25.37
N ASP A 486 8.76 19.13 -25.87
CA ASP A 486 9.70 18.02 -25.75
C ASP A 486 9.84 17.59 -24.27
N PRO A 487 10.14 16.30 -24.01
CA PRO A 487 10.43 15.85 -22.65
C PRO A 487 11.51 16.72 -22.00
N PRO A 488 11.36 17.03 -20.70
CA PRO A 488 12.34 17.85 -20.00
C PRO A 488 13.72 17.19 -20.04
N SER A 489 14.74 18.01 -20.33
CA SER A 489 16.15 17.67 -20.30
C SER A 489 16.65 17.36 -18.89
N ILE A 490 16.07 18.03 -17.88
CA ILE A 490 16.19 17.70 -16.47
C ILE A 490 15.23 16.54 -16.20
N SER A 491 15.80 15.34 -16.11
CA SER A 491 15.02 14.13 -15.81
C SER A 491 14.35 14.25 -14.45
N SER A 492 13.02 14.19 -14.43
CA SER A 492 12.18 14.01 -13.25
C SER A 492 11.13 12.95 -13.57
N GLU A 493 10.90 12.03 -12.64
CA GLU A 493 9.79 11.09 -12.80
C GLU A 493 8.45 11.74 -12.44
N HIS A 494 8.45 12.73 -11.54
CA HIS A 494 7.24 13.37 -11.04
C HIS A 494 6.82 14.48 -12.01
N LEU A 495 5.88 14.17 -12.89
CA LEU A 495 5.38 15.10 -13.91
C LEU A 495 3.90 15.44 -13.67
N TYR A 496 3.02 15.08 -14.61
CA TYR A 496 1.58 15.33 -14.52
C TYR A 496 1.00 14.76 -13.22
N ARG A 497 0.22 15.58 -12.52
CA ARG A 497 -0.36 15.35 -11.19
C ARG A 497 0.65 14.89 -10.14
N THR A 498 1.93 15.21 -10.33
CA THR A 498 3.02 14.78 -9.45
C THR A 498 3.14 13.25 -9.37
N GLU A 499 2.75 12.56 -10.44
CA GLU A 499 2.81 11.10 -10.55
C GLU A 499 4.01 10.65 -11.40
N PRO A 500 4.61 9.49 -11.08
CA PRO A 500 5.74 8.96 -11.82
C PRO A 500 5.32 8.54 -13.24
N PHE A 501 5.92 9.16 -14.26
CA PHE A 501 5.80 8.73 -15.65
C PHE A 501 6.85 7.68 -15.99
N ASP A 502 6.43 6.60 -16.65
CA ASP A 502 7.33 5.59 -17.18
C ASP A 502 7.38 5.65 -18.71
N PRO A 503 8.50 6.10 -19.31
CA PRO A 503 8.60 6.29 -20.76
C PRO A 503 8.54 4.96 -21.54
N VAL A 504 8.90 3.84 -20.92
CA VAL A 504 8.87 2.54 -21.59
C VAL A 504 7.42 2.07 -21.76
N SER A 505 6.61 2.10 -20.70
CA SER A 505 5.18 1.78 -20.82
C SER A 505 4.35 2.88 -21.48
N GLY A 506 4.84 4.13 -21.47
CA GLY A 506 4.13 5.33 -21.93
C GLY A 506 2.98 5.72 -21.01
N GLN A 507 3.08 5.39 -19.72
CA GLN A 507 1.98 5.52 -18.75
C GLN A 507 2.46 6.08 -17.41
N TYR A 508 1.58 6.78 -16.71
CA TYR A 508 1.76 7.18 -15.32
C TYR A 508 1.40 6.03 -14.38
N TYR A 509 2.22 5.78 -13.37
CA TYR A 509 1.94 4.78 -12.35
C TYR A 509 1.15 5.36 -11.18
N LEU A 510 -0.17 5.09 -11.15
CA LEU A 510 -1.10 5.57 -10.13
C LEU A 510 -1.35 4.51 -9.05
N ARG A 511 -0.34 3.71 -8.69
CA ARG A 511 -0.44 2.60 -7.72
C ARG A 511 -1.31 1.45 -8.19
N ALA A 512 -2.63 1.55 -8.07
CA ALA A 512 -3.52 0.44 -8.40
C ALA A 512 -3.59 0.16 -9.91
N ARG A 513 -3.42 1.19 -10.74
CA ARG A 513 -3.49 1.12 -12.19
C ARG A 513 -2.47 2.03 -12.86
N HIS A 514 -2.22 1.76 -14.14
CA HIS A 514 -1.41 2.62 -15.01
C HIS A 514 -2.32 3.43 -15.93
N TYR A 515 -2.04 4.73 -16.03
CA TYR A 515 -2.82 5.72 -16.77
C TYR A 515 -2.07 6.16 -18.03
N SER A 516 -2.70 6.06 -19.19
CA SER A 516 -2.15 6.58 -20.45
C SER A 516 -2.68 7.99 -20.70
N PRO A 517 -1.80 9.02 -20.72
CA PRO A 517 -2.22 10.39 -21.02
C PRO A 517 -2.72 10.54 -22.46
N HIS A 518 -2.06 9.87 -23.42
CA HIS A 518 -2.45 9.90 -24.85
C HIS A 518 -3.89 9.42 -25.06
N LEU A 519 -4.25 8.30 -24.41
CA LEU A 519 -5.57 7.68 -24.54
C LEU A 519 -6.61 8.25 -23.57
N ALA A 520 -6.21 9.16 -22.66
CA ALA A 520 -7.06 9.68 -21.59
C ALA A 520 -7.75 8.57 -20.74
N ALA A 521 -7.09 7.42 -20.59
CA ALA A 521 -7.69 6.20 -20.01
C ALA A 521 -6.67 5.33 -19.27
N PHE A 522 -7.18 4.50 -18.35
CA PHE A 522 -6.40 3.43 -17.73
C PHE A 522 -6.21 2.26 -18.70
N SER A 523 -5.06 1.60 -18.65
CA SER A 523 -4.78 0.36 -19.41
C SER A 523 -5.40 -0.90 -18.78
N GLN A 524 -6.06 -0.76 -17.64
CA GLN A 524 -6.60 -1.84 -16.82
C GLN A 524 -8.00 -1.49 -16.34
N GLN A 525 -8.88 -2.50 -16.27
CA GLN A 525 -10.21 -2.30 -15.68
C GLN A 525 -10.13 -1.86 -14.22
N ASP A 526 -11.01 -0.94 -13.85
CA ASP A 526 -11.22 -0.53 -12.46
C ASP A 526 -11.67 -1.73 -11.62
N PRO A 527 -10.96 -2.18 -10.58
CA PRO A 527 -11.45 -3.26 -9.73
C PRO A 527 -12.75 -2.88 -8.99
N PHE A 528 -13.11 -1.59 -8.91
CA PHE A 528 -14.39 -1.13 -8.38
C PHE A 528 -15.53 -1.34 -9.38
N ALA A 529 -16.53 -2.12 -8.97
CA ALA A 529 -17.68 -2.48 -9.81
C ALA A 529 -18.64 -1.32 -10.14
N GLY A 530 -18.45 -0.16 -9.52
CA GLY A 530 -19.35 0.99 -9.64
C GLY A 530 -20.63 0.85 -8.82
N PHE A 531 -21.45 1.88 -8.90
CA PHE A 531 -22.81 1.99 -8.37
C PHE A 531 -23.79 2.12 -9.54
N ILE A 532 -24.82 1.28 -9.57
CA ILE A 532 -25.85 1.33 -10.63
C ILE A 532 -26.57 2.68 -10.63
N GLU A 533 -26.70 3.33 -9.47
CA GLU A 533 -27.31 4.65 -9.31
C GLU A 533 -26.41 5.80 -9.81
N ASN A 534 -25.12 5.53 -10.07
CA ASN A 534 -24.21 6.47 -10.71
C ASN A 534 -23.64 5.82 -11.98
N PRO A 535 -24.34 5.87 -13.13
CA PRO A 535 -23.93 5.13 -14.32
C PRO A 535 -22.49 5.41 -14.80
N ILE A 536 -21.96 6.62 -14.57
CA ILE A 536 -20.57 6.97 -14.91
C ILE A 536 -19.58 6.04 -14.19
N SER A 537 -19.91 5.63 -12.97
CA SER A 537 -19.09 4.73 -12.16
C SER A 537 -18.90 3.32 -12.71
N LEU A 538 -19.74 2.92 -13.67
CA LEU A 538 -19.70 1.59 -14.26
C LEU A 538 -18.64 1.51 -15.37
N HIS A 539 -18.13 2.66 -15.84
CA HIS A 539 -17.11 2.72 -16.86
C HIS A 539 -15.76 2.23 -16.31
N ARG A 540 -15.16 1.23 -16.97
CA ARG A 540 -14.05 0.47 -16.38
C ARG A 540 -12.67 1.10 -16.62
N TYR A 541 -12.52 1.94 -17.64
CA TYR A 541 -11.20 2.49 -18.04
C TYR A 541 -11.05 4.01 -17.85
N GLN A 542 -12.07 4.70 -17.34
CA GLN A 542 -12.10 6.15 -17.38
C GLN A 542 -11.19 6.79 -16.34
N TYR A 543 -10.47 7.84 -16.76
CA TYR A 543 -9.74 8.72 -15.87
C TYR A 543 -10.59 9.94 -15.50
N ALA A 544 -10.61 10.27 -14.20
CA ALA A 544 -11.12 11.55 -13.68
C ALA A 544 -12.52 11.97 -14.18
N ASP A 545 -13.44 11.02 -14.42
CA ASP A 545 -14.79 11.26 -15.00
C ASP A 545 -14.80 12.03 -16.35
N ARG A 546 -13.67 12.12 -17.08
CA ARG A 546 -13.45 12.99 -18.26
C ARG A 546 -13.41 14.49 -17.95
N ASP A 547 -13.13 14.83 -16.69
CA ASP A 547 -12.91 16.19 -16.24
C ASP A 547 -11.58 16.23 -15.46
N PRO A 548 -10.45 15.93 -16.12
CA PRO A 548 -9.15 15.92 -15.45
C PRO A 548 -8.82 17.32 -14.92
N VAL A 549 -9.34 18.38 -15.54
CA VAL A 549 -9.09 19.75 -15.09
C VAL A 549 -9.52 19.97 -13.64
N GLN A 550 -10.61 19.33 -13.23
CA GLN A 550 -11.16 19.48 -11.90
C GLN A 550 -10.88 18.29 -10.98
N LYS A 551 -10.53 17.13 -11.55
CA LYS A 551 -10.47 15.86 -10.84
C LYS A 551 -9.14 15.16 -11.09
N HIS A 552 -8.67 14.47 -10.07
CA HIS A 552 -7.42 13.73 -10.08
C HIS A 552 -7.64 12.41 -9.35
N ASP A 553 -6.99 11.35 -9.81
CA ASP A 553 -7.03 10.02 -9.17
C ASP A 553 -5.68 9.66 -8.53
N PRO A 554 -5.44 10.03 -7.26
CA PRO A 554 -4.18 9.73 -6.58
C PRO A 554 -3.98 8.26 -6.25
N THR A 555 -4.92 7.37 -6.52
CA THR A 555 -4.82 5.95 -6.11
C THR A 555 -4.97 4.97 -7.25
N GLY A 556 -5.31 5.48 -8.44
CA GLY A 556 -5.77 4.67 -9.56
C GLY A 556 -7.08 3.95 -9.26
N LEU A 557 -7.88 4.38 -8.27
CA LEU A 557 -9.17 3.79 -7.87
C LEU A 557 -10.27 4.84 -7.67
N PHE A 558 -9.91 6.11 -7.78
CA PHE A 558 -10.70 7.26 -7.38
C PHE A 558 -11.44 7.85 -8.59
N GLY A 559 -12.03 6.98 -9.41
CA GLY A 559 -12.78 7.36 -10.60
C GLY A 559 -14.26 7.64 -10.35
N VAL A 560 -14.75 7.58 -9.11
CA VAL A 560 -16.20 7.66 -8.85
C VAL A 560 -16.53 8.41 -7.56
N SER A 561 -16.92 9.68 -7.70
CA SER A 561 -17.72 10.41 -6.70
C SER A 561 -17.14 10.57 -5.29
N VAL A 562 -15.82 10.51 -5.12
CA VAL A 562 -15.20 11.09 -3.92
C VAL A 562 -14.66 12.45 -4.32
N SER A 563 -15.56 13.38 -4.64
CA SER A 563 -15.15 14.75 -4.97
C SER A 563 -14.26 15.25 -3.83
N LEU A 564 -13.07 15.75 -4.12
CA LEU A 564 -12.28 16.54 -3.16
C LEU A 564 -13.13 17.67 -2.57
N GLY A 565 -14.12 18.16 -3.34
CA GLY A 565 -15.19 19.03 -2.85
C GLY A 565 -15.98 18.48 -1.65
N THR A 566 -16.27 17.18 -1.55
CA THR A 566 -17.01 16.60 -0.41
C THR A 566 -16.17 16.58 0.87
N LEU A 567 -14.85 16.41 0.77
CA LEU A 567 -13.91 16.48 1.90
C LEU A 567 -13.66 17.93 2.33
N SER A 568 -13.51 18.87 1.39
CA SER A 568 -13.34 20.30 1.67
C SER A 568 -14.63 20.95 2.22
N ILE A 569 -15.80 20.56 1.71
CA ILE A 569 -17.11 20.99 2.22
C ILE A 569 -17.39 20.36 3.59
N ALA A 570 -17.05 19.08 3.80
CA ALA A 570 -17.15 18.46 5.12
C ALA A 570 -16.18 19.11 6.14
N GLY A 571 -14.96 19.44 5.71
CA GLY A 571 -13.97 20.17 6.51
C GLY A 571 -14.43 21.58 6.87
N GLY A 572 -14.97 22.33 5.91
CA GLY A 572 -15.55 23.66 6.13
C GLY A 572 -16.78 23.64 7.03
N HIS A 573 -17.66 22.64 6.88
CA HIS A 573 -18.80 22.46 7.78
C HIS A 573 -18.39 22.00 9.18
N LEU A 574 -17.34 21.19 9.33
CA LEU A 574 -16.78 20.79 10.62
C LEU A 574 -16.10 21.98 11.33
N ALA A 575 -15.33 22.79 10.61
CA ALA A 575 -14.70 24.00 11.12
C ALA A 575 -15.74 25.04 11.56
N LYS A 576 -16.79 25.22 10.76
CA LYS A 576 -17.91 26.11 11.10
C LYS A 576 -18.76 25.58 12.26
N ALA A 577 -19.08 24.29 12.30
CA ALA A 577 -19.79 23.68 13.43
C ALA A 577 -18.99 23.75 14.74
N TYR A 578 -17.65 23.62 14.67
CA TYR A 578 -16.76 23.81 15.82
C TYR A 578 -16.74 25.28 16.30
N SER A 579 -16.69 26.23 15.36
CA SER A 579 -16.78 27.67 15.65
C SER A 579 -18.12 28.04 16.28
N ASP A 580 -19.23 27.57 15.71
CA ASP A 580 -20.59 27.88 16.17
C ASP A 580 -20.87 27.21 17.55
N PHE A 581 -20.27 26.03 17.82
CA PHE A 581 -20.27 25.39 19.14
C PHE A 581 -19.50 26.20 20.20
N GLN A 582 -18.34 26.75 19.84
CA GLN A 582 -17.57 27.63 20.74
C GLN A 582 -18.30 28.95 21.04
N GLN A 583 -19.15 29.42 20.11
CA GLN A 583 -19.91 30.66 20.23
C GLN A 583 -21.32 30.48 20.86
N GLY A 584 -21.75 29.25 21.13
CA GLY A 584 -22.97 28.95 21.89
C GLY A 584 -24.28 28.99 21.11
N ASP A 585 -24.24 28.98 19.77
CA ASP A 585 -25.43 29.09 18.94
C ASP A 585 -26.20 27.75 18.81
N ARG A 586 -27.51 27.79 19.06
CA ARG A 586 -28.41 26.63 19.15
C ARG A 586 -28.93 26.10 17.80
N ILE A 587 -28.27 26.36 16.68
CA ILE A 587 -28.67 25.81 15.37
C ILE A 587 -27.98 24.45 15.15
N VAL A 588 -28.25 23.48 16.03
CA VAL A 588 -27.62 22.15 15.97
C VAL A 588 -28.45 21.18 15.10
N GLY A 589 -29.76 21.39 14.98
CA GLY A 589 -30.67 20.41 14.37
C GLY A 589 -30.52 20.21 12.85
N MET A 590 -30.26 21.28 12.10
CA MET A 590 -30.20 21.22 10.62
C MET A 590 -28.84 20.68 10.12
N HIS A 591 -27.75 20.93 10.85
CA HIS A 591 -26.42 20.40 10.53
C HIS A 591 -26.26 18.92 10.90
N MET A 592 -27.01 18.42 11.89
CA MET A 592 -27.01 17.00 12.30
C MET A 592 -27.64 16.08 11.26
N ALA A 593 -28.67 16.52 10.54
CA ALA A 593 -29.28 15.73 9.46
C ALA A 593 -28.28 15.50 8.30
N ASN A 594 -27.53 16.54 7.94
CA ASN A 594 -26.50 16.47 6.90
C ASN A 594 -25.29 15.62 7.36
N LEU A 595 -24.83 15.76 8.61
CA LEU A 595 -23.76 14.92 9.20
C LEU A 595 -24.14 13.43 9.23
N VAL A 596 -25.39 13.10 9.54
CA VAL A 596 -25.89 11.73 9.50
C VAL A 596 -25.89 11.19 8.06
N GLN A 597 -26.35 11.99 7.09
CA GLN A 597 -26.35 11.62 5.67
C GLN A 597 -24.93 11.44 5.12
N TYR A 598 -23.99 12.33 5.43
CA TYR A 598 -22.57 12.21 5.07
C TYR A 598 -21.87 11.04 5.79
N SER A 599 -22.23 10.76 7.06
CA SER A 599 -21.70 9.59 7.78
C SER A 599 -22.19 8.26 7.22
N MET A 600 -23.38 8.21 6.61
CA MET A 600 -23.89 7.03 5.91
C MET A 600 -23.16 6.82 4.58
N ILE A 601 -22.84 7.91 3.86
CA ILE A 601 -22.04 7.88 2.64
C ILE A 601 -20.60 7.44 2.95
N LEU A 602 -19.96 8.03 3.97
CA LEU A 602 -18.63 7.65 4.46
C LEU A 602 -18.59 6.21 4.99
N ASN A 603 -19.60 5.75 5.73
CA ASN A 603 -19.64 4.35 6.18
C ASN A 603 -19.83 3.36 5.02
N ARG A 604 -20.55 3.74 3.96
CA ARG A 604 -20.65 2.93 2.72
C ARG A 604 -19.34 2.93 1.94
N MET A 605 -18.64 4.07 1.85
CA MET A 605 -17.31 4.18 1.25
C MET A 605 -16.26 3.36 2.01
N VAL A 606 -16.24 3.46 3.34
CA VAL A 606 -15.37 2.66 4.21
C VAL A 606 -15.72 1.18 4.12
N SER A 607 -17.00 0.82 4.02
CA SER A 607 -17.41 -0.58 3.81
C SER A 607 -17.02 -1.10 2.43
N ALA A 608 -17.04 -0.28 1.38
CA ALA A 608 -16.59 -0.65 0.03
C ALA A 608 -15.06 -0.82 -0.02
N ILE A 609 -14.31 0.06 0.65
CA ILE A 609 -12.86 -0.05 0.82
C ILE A 609 -12.52 -1.28 1.69
N GLU A 610 -13.27 -1.54 2.77
CA GLU A 610 -13.08 -2.73 3.62
C GLU A 610 -13.48 -4.02 2.88
N GLU A 611 -14.52 -4.05 2.04
CA GLU A 611 -14.85 -5.20 1.20
C GLU A 611 -13.78 -5.47 0.13
N GLN A 612 -13.21 -4.43 -0.49
CA GLN A 612 -12.19 -4.58 -1.53
C GLN A 612 -10.81 -4.97 -1.00
N VAL A 613 -10.43 -4.54 0.20
CA VAL A 613 -9.23 -5.04 0.88
C VAL A 613 -9.42 -6.49 1.37
N THR A 614 -10.66 -6.98 1.46
CA THR A 614 -10.98 -8.31 2.01
C THR A 614 -11.22 -9.39 0.95
N ILE A 615 -11.37 -9.06 -0.34
CA ILE A 615 -11.49 -10.07 -1.41
C ILE A 615 -10.12 -10.31 -2.07
N PRO A 616 -9.24 -11.05 -1.38
CA PRO A 616 -8.85 -12.36 -1.92
C PRO A 616 -9.11 -13.53 -0.95
N TYR A 617 -9.77 -13.31 0.19
CA TYR A 617 -9.88 -14.35 1.22
C TYR A 617 -10.89 -15.48 0.93
N LEU A 618 -11.56 -15.49 -0.23
CA LEU A 618 -12.59 -16.50 -0.53
C LEU A 618 -12.49 -17.24 -1.88
N SER A 619 -11.34 -17.25 -2.57
CA SER A 619 -11.19 -18.06 -3.81
C SER A 619 -10.72 -19.52 -3.61
N ARG A 620 -10.78 -20.06 -2.38
CA ARG A 620 -10.67 -21.53 -2.17
C ARG A 620 -11.69 -22.09 -1.19
N SER A 621 -12.98 -21.92 -1.49
CA SER A 621 -13.99 -22.94 -1.18
C SER A 621 -15.35 -22.64 -1.82
N ARG A 622 -15.68 -23.33 -2.92
CA ARG A 622 -17.07 -23.50 -3.39
C ARG A 622 -17.85 -24.26 -2.31
N MET A 623 -18.94 -23.69 -1.77
CA MET A 623 -20.17 -24.43 -1.46
C MET A 623 -21.39 -23.51 -1.21
N TYR A 624 -22.52 -23.94 -1.75
CA TYR A 624 -23.84 -23.33 -1.91
C TYR A 624 -24.54 -22.72 -0.67
N TRP A 625 -25.13 -21.54 -0.89
CA TRP A 625 -26.43 -20.95 -0.43
C TRP A 625 -27.16 -21.50 0.82
N ASN A 626 -27.46 -20.62 1.80
CA ASN A 626 -28.83 -20.10 2.12
C ASN A 626 -28.88 -19.31 3.46
N GLY A 627 -29.37 -18.06 3.41
CA GLY A 627 -30.26 -17.47 4.41
C GLY A 627 -29.73 -17.01 5.79
N VAL A 628 -29.98 -15.72 6.06
CA VAL A 628 -30.09 -15.03 7.37
C VAL A 628 -28.81 -14.35 7.92
N LEU A 629 -28.73 -13.05 7.61
CA LEU A 629 -27.89 -12.03 8.21
C LEU A 629 -28.11 -11.89 9.74
N ARG A 630 -27.03 -12.02 10.53
CA ARG A 630 -26.83 -11.26 11.78
C ARG A 630 -25.33 -11.01 12.02
N PRO A 631 -24.88 -9.75 12.21
CA PRO A 631 -23.46 -9.44 12.37
C PRO A 631 -22.99 -9.71 13.80
N ARG A 632 -21.95 -10.55 13.94
CA ARG A 632 -21.09 -10.60 15.13
C ARG A 632 -19.66 -10.26 14.72
N LEU A 633 -19.42 -8.97 14.51
CA LEU A 633 -18.09 -8.37 14.45
C LEU A 633 -17.69 -7.93 15.87
N ILE A 634 -17.08 -8.83 16.64
CA ILE A 634 -16.29 -8.46 17.82
C ILE A 634 -14.94 -9.13 17.66
N ALA A 635 -14.00 -8.42 17.02
CA ALA A 635 -12.54 -8.50 17.17
C ALA A 635 -11.84 -8.00 15.89
N ASN A 636 -11.91 -6.69 15.63
CA ASN A 636 -10.95 -6.00 14.78
C ASN A 636 -10.85 -4.54 15.25
N LYS A 637 -10.21 -4.37 16.41
CA LYS A 637 -9.71 -3.08 16.88
C LYS A 637 -8.24 -3.02 16.50
N GLY A 638 -7.90 -2.26 15.46
CA GLY A 638 -6.48 -2.05 15.12
C GLY A 638 -6.13 -1.54 13.72
N LYS A 639 -7.09 -1.25 12.84
CA LYS A 639 -6.81 -0.64 11.53
C LYS A 639 -7.92 0.31 11.10
N LEU A 640 -7.97 1.47 11.75
CA LEU A 640 -8.78 2.59 11.32
C LEU A 640 -7.93 3.84 11.49
N SER A 641 -8.03 4.80 10.57
CA SER A 641 -7.36 6.09 10.71
C SER A 641 -7.76 6.76 12.04
N PRO A 642 -6.93 7.64 12.64
CA PRO A 642 -7.25 8.34 13.88
C PRO A 642 -8.63 9.03 13.85
N THR A 643 -9.07 9.48 12.67
CA THR A 643 -10.39 10.07 12.41
C THR A 643 -11.53 9.05 12.52
N LEU A 644 -11.35 7.84 11.98
CA LEU A 644 -12.31 6.73 12.10
C LEU A 644 -12.34 6.14 13.53
N ILE A 645 -11.22 6.19 14.25
CA ILE A 645 -11.15 5.80 15.67
C ILE A 645 -12.00 6.76 16.53
N ARG A 646 -11.92 8.09 16.31
CA ARG A 646 -12.73 9.09 17.02
C ARG A 646 -14.23 8.93 16.77
N LEU A 647 -14.65 8.65 15.52
CA LEU A 647 -16.04 8.34 15.17
C LEU A 647 -16.56 7.05 15.82
N ARG A 648 -15.71 6.02 15.92
CA ARG A 648 -16.07 4.71 16.50
C ARG A 648 -16.12 4.73 18.03
N ILE A 649 -15.32 5.58 18.67
CA ILE A 649 -15.38 5.83 20.12
C ILE A 649 -16.69 6.53 20.49
N PHE A 650 -17.09 7.56 19.73
CA PHE A 650 -18.36 8.27 19.93
C PHE A 650 -19.58 7.35 19.75
N ALA A 651 -19.58 6.48 18.73
CA ALA A 651 -20.64 5.48 18.51
C ALA A 651 -20.65 4.37 19.60
N GLY A 652 -19.47 4.02 20.13
CA GLY A 652 -19.30 3.02 21.19
C GLY A 652 -19.81 3.49 22.55
N GLU A 653 -19.57 4.75 22.91
CA GLU A 653 -20.10 5.35 24.15
C GLU A 653 -21.63 5.48 24.12
N PHE A 654 -22.20 5.78 22.94
CA PHE A 654 -23.64 5.82 22.72
C PHE A 654 -24.31 4.43 22.82
N THR A 655 -23.64 3.37 22.36
CA THR A 655 -24.14 1.98 22.44
C THR A 655 -24.07 1.42 23.87
N ASN A 656 -23.06 1.84 24.64
CA ASN A 656 -22.92 1.45 26.04
C ASN A 656 -24.00 2.07 26.94
N ALA A 657 -24.50 3.26 26.61
CA ALA A 657 -25.65 3.86 27.29
C ALA A 657 -26.95 3.03 27.14
N ILE A 658 -27.08 2.25 26.06
CA ILE A 658 -28.23 1.37 25.79
C ILE A 658 -28.07 0.01 26.49
N ASN A 659 -26.85 -0.54 26.52
CA ASN A 659 -26.58 -1.82 27.19
C ASN A 659 -26.61 -1.74 28.73
N ALA A 660 -26.48 -0.54 29.30
CA ALA A 660 -26.75 -0.29 30.72
C ALA A 660 -28.22 -0.56 31.13
N ALA A 661 -29.13 -0.82 30.17
CA ALA A 661 -30.54 -1.12 30.41
C ALA A 661 -30.90 -2.61 30.69
N GLY A 662 -29.91 -3.52 30.78
CA GLY A 662 -30.01 -4.78 31.55
C GLY A 662 -30.55 -6.06 30.88
N ALA A 663 -29.75 -7.16 30.89
CA ALA A 663 -30.15 -8.57 31.04
C ALA A 663 -28.91 -9.52 31.10
N GLY A 664 -28.82 -10.42 32.11
CA GLY A 664 -27.66 -11.32 32.37
C GLY A 664 -27.89 -12.82 32.10
N ILE A 665 -26.81 -13.64 32.11
CA ILE A 665 -26.82 -15.12 31.92
C ILE A 665 -25.87 -15.83 32.95
N PRO A 666 -26.23 -16.98 33.59
CA PRO A 666 -25.45 -17.65 34.66
C PRO A 666 -24.55 -18.86 34.24
N VAL A 667 -23.58 -19.27 35.11
CA VAL A 667 -22.48 -20.28 34.88
C VAL A 667 -22.42 -21.40 35.96
N LYS A 668 -21.86 -22.60 35.66
CA LYS A 668 -21.72 -23.79 36.57
C LYS A 668 -20.49 -23.75 37.52
N MET A 669 -20.57 -24.53 38.61
CA MET A 669 -19.64 -24.62 39.77
C MET A 669 -18.18 -25.06 39.50
N ASN A 670 -17.79 -25.41 38.27
CA ASN A 670 -16.41 -25.86 37.96
C ASN A 670 -15.67 -24.88 37.02
N GLY A 671 -16.20 -23.67 36.84
CA GLY A 671 -15.54 -22.60 36.09
C GLY A 671 -15.50 -22.75 34.56
N PHE A 672 -16.01 -23.84 33.99
CA PHE A 672 -16.25 -23.96 32.55
C PHE A 672 -17.68 -23.52 32.17
N PRO A 673 -17.88 -22.85 31.03
CA PRO A 673 -19.19 -22.75 30.40
C PRO A 673 -19.74 -24.14 30.05
N ASN A 674 -21.03 -24.37 30.28
CA ASN A 674 -21.70 -25.66 30.03
C ASN A 674 -21.90 -25.92 28.53
N PHE A 675 -20.89 -26.42 27.81
CA PHE A 675 -20.99 -26.78 26.38
C PHE A 675 -21.40 -28.23 26.10
N THR A 676 -21.88 -28.99 27.08
CA THR A 676 -22.23 -30.42 26.91
C THR A 676 -23.74 -30.70 26.79
N GLY A 677 -24.61 -29.69 26.86
CA GLY A 677 -26.06 -29.90 26.92
C GLY A 677 -26.85 -29.77 25.61
N HIS A 678 -26.39 -29.01 24.62
CA HIS A 678 -27.24 -28.61 23.49
C HIS A 678 -26.57 -28.59 22.10
N LEU A 679 -25.34 -29.08 21.95
CA LEU A 679 -24.59 -29.01 20.67
C LEU A 679 -24.32 -30.38 19.99
N TYR A 680 -25.04 -31.45 20.35
CA TYR A 680 -24.89 -32.77 19.72
C TYR A 680 -26.21 -33.45 19.32
N ARG A 681 -27.21 -32.69 18.86
CA ARG A 681 -28.30 -33.24 18.06
C ARG A 681 -28.61 -32.30 16.90
N ASN A 682 -28.15 -32.69 15.71
CA ASN A 682 -28.49 -32.17 14.38
C ASN A 682 -27.46 -31.28 13.67
N VAL A 683 -26.23 -31.75 13.45
CA VAL A 683 -25.41 -31.28 12.30
C VAL A 683 -24.64 -32.46 11.66
N PRO A 684 -24.68 -32.62 10.32
CA PRO A 684 -23.98 -33.67 9.57
C PRO A 684 -22.45 -33.51 9.55
N ARG A 685 -21.76 -34.59 9.19
CA ARG A 685 -20.30 -34.74 9.09
C ARG A 685 -19.63 -33.68 8.20
N GLY A 686 -18.50 -33.15 8.67
CA GLY A 686 -17.41 -32.60 7.86
C GLY A 686 -17.10 -31.12 8.11
N VAL A 687 -16.05 -30.83 8.89
CA VAL A 687 -15.03 -29.77 8.70
C VAL A 687 -13.87 -30.09 9.66
N ILE A 688 -12.64 -30.20 9.13
CA ILE A 688 -11.40 -30.43 9.88
C ILE A 688 -10.72 -29.07 10.09
N PHE A 689 -10.41 -28.70 11.34
CA PHE A 689 -9.51 -27.57 11.64
C PHE A 689 -8.05 -28.04 11.53
N ARG A 690 -7.24 -27.34 10.71
CA ARG A 690 -5.78 -27.49 10.64
C ARG A 690 -5.11 -26.29 11.31
N SER A 691 -4.29 -26.55 12.32
CA SER A 691 -3.28 -25.64 12.85
C SER A 691 -2.02 -26.48 13.14
N GLN A 692 -0.87 -25.99 12.69
CA GLN A 692 0.46 -26.60 12.86
C GLN A 692 1.21 -25.87 13.98
N VAL A 693 2.25 -26.50 14.56
CA VAL A 693 3.51 -25.95 15.14
C VAL A 693 3.90 -26.62 16.47
N VAL A 694 5.17 -27.04 16.57
CA VAL A 694 6.03 -27.53 17.67
C VAL A 694 6.32 -29.03 17.53
N THR A 695 7.55 -29.49 17.79
CA THR A 695 7.94 -30.89 17.56
C THR A 695 7.00 -31.85 18.25
N PHE A 696 6.06 -32.34 17.45
CA PHE A 696 4.98 -33.20 17.84
C PHE A 696 5.08 -34.47 17.02
N ILE A 697 4.83 -35.60 17.67
CA ILE A 697 4.22 -36.71 16.95
C ILE A 697 2.76 -36.31 16.77
N HIS A 698 2.41 -35.71 15.63
CA HIS A 698 1.04 -35.30 15.33
C HIS A 698 0.25 -36.52 14.85
N TYR A 699 -0.79 -36.92 15.60
CA TYR A 699 -1.66 -38.05 15.29
C TYR A 699 -3.05 -37.50 14.91
N THR A 700 -3.44 -37.59 13.64
CA THR A 700 -4.73 -37.06 13.14
C THR A 700 -5.81 -38.15 13.12
N GLY A 701 -6.06 -38.80 14.26
CA GLY A 701 -7.15 -39.76 14.42
C GLY A 701 -8.25 -39.20 15.34
N SER A 702 -9.51 -39.52 15.04
CA SER A 702 -10.59 -39.35 16.01
C SER A 702 -10.37 -40.33 17.17
N TYR A 703 -10.78 -39.95 18.38
CA TYR A 703 -10.64 -40.71 19.64
C TYR A 703 -11.35 -42.09 19.55
N ASN A 704 -10.68 -43.06 18.91
CA ASN A 704 -11.16 -44.41 18.66
C ASN A 704 -10.15 -45.37 19.31
N GLY A 705 -10.61 -46.45 19.95
CA GLY A 705 -9.77 -47.37 20.75
C GLY A 705 -8.52 -48.00 20.09
N ASP A 706 -8.25 -47.74 18.82
CA ASP A 706 -7.02 -48.13 18.12
C ASP A 706 -5.80 -47.26 18.48
N GLU A 707 -5.99 -46.02 18.94
CA GLU A 707 -4.89 -45.11 19.30
C GLU A 707 -4.16 -45.53 20.59
N LEU A 708 -4.89 -46.04 21.58
CA LEU A 708 -4.30 -46.67 22.78
C LEU A 708 -3.44 -47.89 22.43
N ARG A 709 -3.76 -48.60 21.34
CA ARG A 709 -2.95 -49.72 20.83
C ARG A 709 -1.67 -49.22 20.18
N THR A 710 -1.73 -48.18 19.34
CA THR A 710 -0.53 -47.57 18.72
C THR A 710 0.38 -46.96 19.79
N MET A 711 -0.16 -46.25 20.79
CA MET A 711 0.62 -45.73 21.92
C MET A 711 1.35 -46.83 22.70
N ARG A 712 0.69 -47.98 22.93
CA ARG A 712 1.33 -49.15 23.56
C ARG A 712 2.38 -49.78 22.64
N LYS A 713 2.20 -49.73 21.32
CA LYS A 713 3.13 -50.24 20.31
C LYS A 713 4.39 -49.38 20.22
N ILE A 714 4.26 -48.05 20.18
CA ILE A 714 5.37 -47.09 20.22
C ILE A 714 6.18 -47.30 21.52
N ARG A 715 5.53 -47.29 22.69
CA ARG A 715 6.18 -47.56 23.99
C ARG A 715 6.93 -48.90 24.05
N ARG A 716 6.42 -49.92 23.35
CA ARG A 716 7.00 -51.27 23.33
C ARG A 716 8.15 -51.40 22.33
N VAL A 717 8.12 -50.65 21.22
CA VAL A 717 9.15 -50.66 20.17
C VAL A 717 10.32 -49.72 20.50
N THR A 718 10.08 -48.63 21.24
CA THR A 718 11.13 -47.65 21.63
C THR A 718 11.82 -47.96 22.96
N GLY A 719 11.38 -48.98 23.71
CA GLY A 719 11.97 -49.33 25.02
C GLY A 719 11.64 -48.36 26.15
N LEU A 720 10.76 -47.37 25.93
CA LEU A 720 10.36 -46.35 26.91
C LEU A 720 9.31 -46.88 27.92
N THR A 721 9.56 -48.02 28.55
CA THR A 721 8.61 -48.69 29.46
C THR A 721 8.71 -48.23 30.91
N ASN A 722 9.70 -47.42 31.27
CA ASN A 722 9.87 -46.91 32.63
C ASN A 722 9.69 -45.39 32.67
N ARG A 723 9.20 -44.88 33.80
CA ARG A 723 9.23 -43.45 34.21
C ARG A 723 10.66 -42.84 34.26
N TRP A 724 11.64 -43.55 33.73
CA TRP A 724 13.06 -43.26 33.72
C TRP A 724 13.57 -43.68 32.34
N ALA A 725 13.50 -42.76 31.37
CA ALA A 725 14.36 -42.84 30.20
C ALA A 725 15.80 -42.61 30.68
N PRO A 726 16.82 -43.27 30.11
CA PRO A 726 18.19 -42.84 30.30
C PRO A 726 18.35 -41.47 29.62
N SER A 727 18.93 -40.51 30.35
CA SER A 727 18.88 -39.05 30.13
C SER A 727 17.59 -38.41 30.67
N ARG A 728 17.73 -37.25 31.34
CA ARG A 728 16.71 -36.52 32.12
C ARG A 728 15.53 -35.97 31.30
N THR A 729 14.85 -36.80 30.51
CA THR A 729 13.71 -36.45 29.65
C THR A 729 12.45 -37.26 30.02
N VAL A 730 11.27 -36.64 29.92
CA VAL A 730 9.96 -37.21 30.22
C VAL A 730 8.96 -36.94 29.10
N VAL A 731 7.93 -37.78 28.99
CA VAL A 731 6.85 -37.64 28.00
C VAL A 731 5.72 -36.76 28.55
N HIS A 732 5.41 -35.65 27.88
CA HIS A 732 4.33 -34.71 28.24
C HIS A 732 3.16 -34.79 27.24
N HIS A 733 1.91 -34.84 27.72
CA HIS A 733 0.71 -34.99 26.90
C HIS A 733 -0.26 -33.82 27.12
N HIS A 734 -0.76 -33.20 26.05
CA HIS A 734 -1.64 -32.02 26.11
C HIS A 734 -3.09 -32.38 25.73
N GLU A 735 -3.97 -32.44 26.72
CA GLU A 735 -5.33 -33.03 26.60
C GLU A 735 -6.28 -32.27 25.65
N VAL A 736 -6.05 -30.97 25.44
CA VAL A 736 -6.91 -30.13 24.58
C VAL A 736 -6.65 -30.36 23.07
N ILE A 737 -5.52 -30.97 22.71
CA ILE A 737 -5.00 -30.96 21.32
C ILE A 737 -4.41 -32.32 20.84
N GLY A 738 -4.43 -33.37 21.65
CA GLY A 738 -4.05 -34.73 21.20
C GLY A 738 -2.56 -34.90 20.86
N ILE A 739 -1.67 -34.26 21.62
CA ILE A 739 -0.24 -34.13 21.31
C ILE A 739 0.66 -34.82 22.35
N MET A 740 1.80 -35.37 21.89
CA MET A 740 2.84 -35.99 22.73
C MET A 740 4.22 -35.33 22.52
N MET A 741 4.90 -34.97 23.61
CA MET A 741 6.19 -34.27 23.63
C MET A 741 7.24 -35.02 24.47
N LEU A 742 8.52 -34.93 24.11
CA LEU A 742 9.66 -35.29 24.97
C LEU A 742 10.28 -34.00 25.52
N VAL A 743 10.25 -33.81 26.84
CA VAL A 743 10.74 -32.60 27.50
C VAL A 743 11.78 -32.94 28.55
N LYS A 744 12.80 -32.08 28.75
CA LYS A 744 13.69 -32.20 29.91
C LYS A 744 12.84 -32.16 31.18
N GLN A 745 13.15 -33.02 32.15
CA GLN A 745 12.35 -33.23 33.36
C GLN A 745 12.15 -31.93 34.17
N ASP A 746 13.14 -31.03 34.14
CA ASP A 746 13.06 -29.74 34.82
C ASP A 746 12.14 -28.75 34.07
N SER A 747 12.11 -28.81 32.73
CA SER A 747 11.20 -28.01 31.89
C SER A 747 9.74 -28.47 31.99
N HIS A 748 9.51 -29.76 32.27
CA HIS A 748 8.16 -30.32 32.50
C HIS A 748 7.44 -29.69 33.70
N ARG A 749 8.20 -29.24 34.72
CA ARG A 749 7.62 -28.58 35.90
C ARG A 749 7.10 -27.17 35.59
N VAL A 750 7.62 -26.53 34.55
CA VAL A 750 7.31 -25.14 34.16
C VAL A 750 6.12 -25.08 33.17
N SER A 751 5.90 -26.11 32.35
CA SER A 751 4.84 -26.11 31.31
C SER A 751 3.41 -26.08 31.86
N HIS A 752 3.20 -26.37 33.15
CA HIS A 752 1.88 -26.24 33.79
C HIS A 752 1.50 -24.78 34.13
N ALA A 753 2.39 -23.80 33.94
CA ALA A 753 2.15 -22.39 34.28
C ALA A 753 1.06 -21.71 33.42
N GLY A 754 0.84 -22.16 32.19
CA GLY A 754 -0.20 -21.60 31.31
C GLY A 754 -1.62 -21.79 31.88
N GLY A 755 -1.93 -22.99 32.38
CA GLY A 755 -3.24 -23.26 33.02
C GLY A 755 -3.45 -22.51 34.34
N VAL A 756 -2.36 -22.26 35.08
CA VAL A 756 -2.35 -21.48 36.32
C VAL A 756 -2.68 -20.01 36.05
N PHE A 757 -2.15 -19.44 34.96
CA PHE A 757 -2.41 -18.06 34.55
C PHE A 757 -3.88 -17.85 34.15
N TYR A 758 -4.45 -18.73 33.32
CA TYR A 758 -5.85 -18.64 32.92
C TYR A 758 -6.82 -18.84 34.09
N TRP A 759 -6.48 -19.69 35.07
CA TRP A 759 -7.27 -19.84 36.30
C TRP A 759 -7.31 -18.53 37.11
N LYS A 760 -6.16 -17.90 37.32
CA LYS A 760 -6.07 -16.62 38.04
C LYS A 760 -6.82 -15.50 37.31
N LEU A 761 -6.74 -15.45 35.99
CA LEU A 761 -7.43 -14.46 35.17
C LEU A 761 -8.95 -14.64 35.17
N ALA A 762 -9.43 -15.89 35.17
CA ALA A 762 -10.86 -16.21 35.15
C ALA A 762 -11.53 -16.10 36.53
N THR A 763 -10.80 -16.36 37.62
CA THR A 763 -11.39 -16.46 38.97
C THR A 763 -10.84 -15.46 39.98
N GLY A 764 -9.79 -14.70 39.65
CA GLY A 764 -9.15 -13.73 40.54
C GLY A 764 -8.41 -14.35 41.75
N LYS A 765 -8.12 -15.66 41.73
CA LYS A 765 -7.50 -16.39 42.85
C LYS A 765 -6.14 -16.97 42.42
N ASP A 766 -5.28 -17.38 43.36
CA ASP A 766 -4.06 -18.20 43.09
C ASP A 766 -4.32 -19.72 43.05
N TYR A 767 -3.88 -20.41 41.98
CA TYR A 767 -4.17 -21.83 41.76
C TYR A 767 -3.35 -22.71 42.70
N ILE A 768 -4.04 -23.53 43.50
CA ILE A 768 -3.40 -24.49 44.41
C ILE A 768 -3.47 -25.88 43.77
N PRO A 769 -2.34 -26.47 43.33
CA PRO A 769 -2.36 -27.80 42.72
C PRO A 769 -2.79 -28.86 43.74
N PRO A 770 -3.51 -29.91 43.30
CA PRO A 770 -4.13 -30.90 44.19
C PRO A 770 -3.15 -31.80 44.96
N PHE A 771 -1.84 -31.62 44.81
CA PHE A 771 -0.80 -32.43 45.45
C PHE A 771 -0.22 -31.85 46.74
N ARG A 772 -0.84 -30.81 47.33
CA ARG A 772 -0.63 -30.44 48.74
C ARG A 772 -1.82 -30.87 49.58
N ARG A 773 -1.92 -32.18 49.81
CA ARG A 773 -2.37 -32.79 51.07
C ARG A 773 -1.53 -34.01 51.35
#